data_AF-A0A8B6GS84-F1
#
_entry.id   AF-A0A8B6GS84-F1
#
_cell.length_a   1.000
_cell.length_b   1.000
_cell.length_c   1.000
_cell.angle_alpha   90.00
_cell.angle_beta   90.00
_cell.angle_gamma   90.00
#
_symmetry.space_group_name_H-M   'P 1'
#
loop_
_entity.id
_entity.type
_entity.pdbx_description
1 polymer ?
#
loop_
_entity_poly.entity_id
_entity_poly.type
_entity_poly.pdbx_seq_one_letter_code
_entity_poly.pdbx_strand_id
1 'polypeptide(L)'
;MMYVLAILAVTSSVWAFYPRQPPPEDWKTKTHFDITLIGTLQAISTYVFKDNMTNAKSESSALDEFFINDYNGWTSMLTTINTVRESVADTQEKKRGIPYVHCHADLIKLAHTHVIACRDRLLSRKDDINELQKLIGECLYTIQSFYSNTNWVEMFGKIPYLDFGIKGTQLMRVARSDEDTCLDMKDSLVSCKDNLFVTNMLTSGFHHGRANRKPARPKNALKGKCSHGGLNDDSRNLIAKCGINKETTVEALSPHYHLHHQAYEAAVEATKQFFIAEDTGILNILGDELFKTVFQIKQRTQVSLSFAVDFSGSMAGEIAAVKEQIIQLVTSTIGSNNEPTDYVLSLFNDPVNLTEGFVYTSGQDMIDKIATIVVSGGGDCPEFAAAGILKAIELSKPRSTVIVFTDADAKDFDRLQEVTDAAMAKHIPITSVLSSQCSSRKRRDILVRKRRETQLFYQRLSESTGGTVYSTDKDNFGSVLTEVVEVVFPTSEVLIETYEWQDNEVENKLINVDGSIQLLKISIKGGSDERDIDFLYQNGTAITFPSTGASRVITSNNEVIMSIQSILFISNLTHGAYFLRKNINHTYVINITAQSSIKVVDGMYEKSTSGSLVTLKGSPVSGNNYTYFVVVFNMVNGTCNNLYMVNSSGYNMVSYTPDSRSSEYDMLCSTDIVIPDYAFQMKLNVSNVFGDPVVRTVRSVYRPTSVELNVIASSDDVPIGNERVVTYEVTNTGAIIDSYIVQISDDHSYVLAPDSMNHTLGPGEKTEGNFTLLPNSTIGLLYVMLIKKKIYVLNT
;
A
#
# COMPACT_ATOMS: atom_id res chain seq x y z
N MET A 1 35.80 -37.76 13.32
CA MET A 1 36.17 -36.39 13.72
C MET A 1 36.95 -35.75 12.57
N MET A 2 36.24 -35.16 11.61
CA MET A 2 36.76 -34.18 10.67
C MET A 2 35.54 -33.43 10.13
N TYR A 3 35.30 -32.26 10.74
CA TYR A 3 34.28 -31.32 10.31
C TYR A 3 34.64 -30.82 8.91
N VAL A 4 33.77 -31.07 7.94
CA VAL A 4 33.78 -30.37 6.64
C VAL A 4 33.15 -29.01 6.89
N LEU A 5 33.99 -27.98 7.01
CA LEU A 5 33.59 -26.58 6.91
C LEU A 5 33.20 -26.32 5.45
N ALA A 6 31.92 -26.57 5.13
CA ALA A 6 31.29 -25.96 3.98
C ALA A 6 31.10 -24.47 4.30
N ILE A 7 32.09 -23.66 3.93
CA ILE A 7 31.91 -22.21 3.87
C ILE A 7 30.90 -21.96 2.75
N LEU A 8 29.64 -21.79 3.13
CA LEU A 8 28.64 -21.08 2.34
C LEU A 8 29.19 -19.66 2.14
N ALA A 9 29.88 -19.42 1.03
CA ALA A 9 30.19 -18.09 0.57
C ALA A 9 28.86 -17.45 0.12
N VAL A 10 28.15 -16.84 1.07
CA VAL A 10 27.12 -15.86 0.75
C VAL A 10 27.87 -14.67 0.17
N THR A 11 27.94 -14.59 -1.16
CA THR A 11 28.52 -13.45 -1.86
C THR A 11 27.56 -12.26 -1.76
N SER A 12 27.46 -11.61 -0.61
CA SER A 12 26.78 -10.31 -0.50
C SER A 12 27.66 -9.23 -1.14
N SER A 13 27.82 -9.26 -2.46
CA SER A 13 28.42 -8.13 -3.18
C SER A 13 27.43 -6.97 -3.08
N VAL A 14 27.79 -5.93 -2.33
CA VAL A 14 27.06 -4.67 -2.31
C VAL A 14 27.62 -3.81 -3.45
N TRP A 15 26.73 -3.22 -4.26
CA TRP A 15 27.08 -2.42 -5.45
C TRP A 15 26.67 -0.95 -5.33
N ALA A 16 25.91 -0.64 -4.29
CA ALA A 16 25.54 0.69 -3.81
C ALA A 16 25.11 0.55 -2.34
N PHE A 17 24.24 1.40 -1.80
CA PHE A 17 23.60 1.10 -0.50
C PHE A 17 22.89 -0.26 -0.55
N TYR A 18 22.66 -0.89 0.62
CA TYR A 18 21.80 -2.07 0.65
C TYR A 18 20.39 -1.70 0.13
N PRO A 19 19.72 -2.57 -0.63
CA PRO A 19 18.44 -2.24 -1.24
C PRO A 19 17.34 -2.07 -0.20
N ARG A 20 17.12 -3.07 0.67
CA ARG A 20 16.00 -3.11 1.63
C ARG A 20 16.49 -3.09 3.08
N GLN A 21 17.18 -4.17 3.48
CA GLN A 21 17.63 -4.42 4.84
C GLN A 21 19.07 -4.96 4.83
N PRO A 22 19.97 -4.45 5.69
CA PRO A 22 21.29 -5.03 5.88
C PRO A 22 21.20 -6.37 6.62
N PRO A 23 22.26 -7.21 6.58
CA PRO A 23 22.36 -8.37 7.45
C PRO A 23 22.17 -8.01 8.94
N PRO A 24 21.67 -8.91 9.80
CA PRO A 24 21.41 -8.63 11.23
C PRO A 24 22.61 -8.06 11.98
N GLU A 25 23.83 -8.46 11.60
CA GLU A 25 25.10 -7.97 12.17
C GLU A 25 25.43 -6.50 11.81
N ASP A 26 24.72 -5.89 10.86
CA ASP A 26 24.97 -4.54 10.32
C ASP A 26 23.72 -3.62 10.38
N TRP A 27 22.95 -3.72 11.45
CA TRP A 27 21.69 -2.97 11.62
C TRP A 27 21.84 -1.43 11.62
N LYS A 28 23.06 -0.92 11.81
CA LYS A 28 23.35 0.53 11.77
C LYS A 28 23.41 1.08 10.34
N THR A 29 23.61 0.22 9.34
CA THR A 29 23.65 0.63 7.94
C THR A 29 22.28 1.11 7.46
N LYS A 30 22.30 2.26 6.80
CA LYS A 30 21.16 2.86 6.11
C LYS A 30 21.06 2.32 4.69
N THR A 31 19.83 2.16 4.21
CA THR A 31 19.52 1.48 2.96
C THR A 31 18.91 2.43 1.93
N HIS A 32 18.84 2.02 0.67
CA HIS A 32 18.05 2.70 -0.36
C HIS A 32 16.59 2.88 0.07
N PHE A 33 16.04 1.91 0.81
CA PHE A 33 14.71 1.98 1.42
C PHE A 33 14.56 3.15 2.39
N ASP A 34 15.55 3.40 3.26
CA ASP A 34 15.51 4.52 4.21
C ASP A 34 15.64 5.86 3.46
N ILE A 35 16.61 5.94 2.54
CA ILE A 35 16.90 7.14 1.75
C ILE A 35 15.66 7.58 0.97
N THR A 36 15.03 6.63 0.28
CA THR A 36 13.86 6.88 -0.55
C THR A 36 12.65 7.28 0.28
N LEU A 37 12.39 6.61 1.41
CA LEU A 37 11.29 6.96 2.31
C LEU A 37 11.42 8.39 2.83
N ILE A 38 12.57 8.71 3.44
CA ILE A 38 12.79 9.98 4.13
C ILE A 38 12.89 11.13 3.12
N GLY A 39 13.64 10.96 2.03
CA GLY A 39 13.76 11.99 1.01
C GLY A 39 12.43 12.31 0.32
N THR A 40 11.58 11.30 0.07
CA THR A 40 10.26 11.51 -0.51
C THR A 40 9.30 12.19 0.47
N LEU A 41 9.28 11.74 1.74
CA LEU A 41 8.46 12.39 2.78
C LEU A 41 8.85 13.86 2.97
N GLN A 42 10.15 14.17 3.06
CA GLN A 42 10.62 15.55 3.17
C GLN A 42 10.22 16.39 1.95
N ALA A 43 10.28 15.83 0.73
CA ALA A 43 9.83 16.52 -0.47
C ALA A 43 8.33 16.84 -0.42
N ILE A 44 7.49 15.87 -0.06
CA ILE A 44 6.04 16.06 0.05
C ILE A 44 5.73 17.07 1.16
N SER A 45 6.42 16.99 2.30
CA SER A 45 6.25 17.92 3.43
C SER A 45 6.56 19.36 3.03
N THR A 46 7.67 19.59 2.34
CA THR A 46 8.01 20.91 1.79
C THR A 46 6.98 21.37 0.77
N TYR A 47 6.51 20.48 -0.10
CA TYR A 47 5.51 20.80 -1.12
C TYR A 47 4.17 21.25 -0.51
N VAL A 48 3.58 20.45 0.38
CA VAL A 48 2.29 20.80 1.02
C VAL A 48 2.40 22.06 1.87
N PHE A 49 3.57 22.32 2.47
CA PHE A 49 3.84 23.54 3.22
C PHE A 49 3.89 24.78 2.32
N LYS A 50 4.69 24.74 1.24
CA LYS A 50 4.89 25.88 0.34
C LYS A 50 3.63 26.26 -0.45
N ASP A 51 2.80 25.27 -0.78
CA ASP A 51 1.52 25.49 -1.47
C ASP A 51 0.39 25.91 -0.50
N ASN A 52 0.68 26.17 0.77
CA ASN A 52 -0.31 26.51 1.82
C ASN A 52 -1.45 25.49 1.91
N MET A 53 -1.15 24.21 1.68
CA MET A 53 -2.11 23.13 1.76
C MET A 53 -2.37 22.68 3.21
N THR A 54 -1.67 23.27 4.18
CA THR A 54 -1.69 22.95 5.61
C THR A 54 -1.53 24.23 6.44
N ASN A 55 -2.02 24.22 7.69
CA ASN A 55 -1.86 25.31 8.66
C ASN A 55 -0.57 25.19 9.49
N ALA A 56 0.31 24.27 9.12
CA ALA A 56 1.55 24.00 9.84
C ALA A 56 2.45 25.24 9.96
N LYS A 57 3.23 25.29 11.04
CA LYS A 57 4.16 26.40 11.31
C LYS A 57 5.56 26.17 10.71
N SER A 58 5.87 24.96 10.27
CA SER A 58 7.13 24.61 9.62
C SER A 58 6.96 23.47 8.61
N GLU A 59 7.89 23.36 7.67
CA GLU A 59 7.96 22.22 6.73
C GLU A 59 8.05 20.88 7.47
N SER A 60 8.69 20.83 8.64
CA SER A 60 8.88 19.59 9.40
C SER A 60 7.59 19.05 10.03
N SER A 61 6.63 19.92 10.36
CA SER A 61 5.33 19.51 10.92
C SER A 61 4.22 19.51 9.87
N ALA A 62 4.55 19.76 8.61
CA ALA A 62 3.57 20.01 7.55
C ALA A 62 2.76 18.77 7.20
N LEU A 63 3.42 17.61 7.08
CA LEU A 63 2.77 16.34 6.86
C LEU A 63 1.88 15.92 8.03
N ASP A 64 2.39 16.04 9.25
CA ASP A 64 1.63 15.67 10.46
C ASP A 64 0.35 16.51 10.57
N GLU A 65 0.43 17.82 10.31
CA GLU A 65 -0.75 18.70 10.28
C GLU A 65 -1.66 18.41 9.08
N PHE A 66 -1.09 18.18 7.90
CA PHE A 66 -1.85 17.89 6.67
C PHE A 66 -2.70 16.62 6.82
N PHE A 67 -2.15 15.61 7.50
CA PHE A 67 -2.79 14.31 7.72
C PHE A 67 -3.28 14.10 9.16
N ILE A 68 -3.30 15.14 10.01
CA ILE A 68 -3.65 15.05 11.45
C ILE A 68 -4.95 14.27 11.67
N ASN A 69 -5.85 14.41 10.69
CA ASN A 69 -7.18 13.84 10.65
C ASN A 69 -7.43 12.91 9.44
N ASP A 70 -6.40 12.57 8.67
CA ASP A 70 -6.52 11.73 7.47
C ASP A 70 -5.45 10.61 7.45
N TYR A 71 -5.59 9.66 8.37
CA TYR A 71 -4.76 8.45 8.40
C TYR A 71 -4.86 7.62 7.11
N ASN A 72 -5.96 7.77 6.38
CA ASN A 72 -6.20 7.04 5.15
C ASN A 72 -5.36 7.58 3.99
N GLY A 73 -5.36 8.91 3.83
CA GLY A 73 -4.46 9.61 2.94
C GLY A 73 -3.00 9.35 3.31
N TRP A 74 -2.65 9.42 4.61
CA TRP A 74 -1.31 9.12 5.11
C TRP A 74 -0.85 7.71 4.72
N THR A 75 -1.64 6.68 5.03
CA THR A 75 -1.28 5.29 4.74
C THR A 75 -1.28 4.99 3.24
N SER A 76 -2.13 5.66 2.45
CA SER A 76 -2.15 5.55 0.98
C SER A 76 -0.90 6.17 0.35
N MET A 77 -0.47 7.33 0.85
CA MET A 77 0.78 7.96 0.48
C MET A 77 1.98 7.07 0.84
N LEU A 78 2.04 6.54 2.06
CA LEU A 78 3.12 5.63 2.47
C LEU A 78 3.16 4.34 1.63
N THR A 79 1.99 3.76 1.31
CA THR A 79 1.90 2.59 0.40
C THR A 79 2.52 2.90 -0.96
N THR A 80 2.26 4.10 -1.47
CA THR A 80 2.78 4.59 -2.74
C THR A 80 4.29 4.85 -2.72
N ILE A 81 4.80 5.47 -1.64
CA ILE A 81 6.24 5.63 -1.42
C ILE A 81 6.91 4.25 -1.36
N ASN A 82 6.25 3.26 -0.75
CA ASN A 82 6.77 1.90 -0.72
C ASN A 82 6.92 1.29 -2.12
N THR A 83 5.98 1.53 -3.05
CA THR A 83 6.14 1.12 -4.45
C THR A 83 7.39 1.72 -5.10
N VAL A 84 7.73 2.98 -4.80
CA VAL A 84 8.96 3.61 -5.29
C VAL A 84 10.19 2.97 -4.65
N ARG A 85 10.18 2.71 -3.33
CA ARG A 85 11.26 1.99 -2.61
C ARG A 85 11.55 0.63 -3.25
N GLU A 86 10.50 -0.16 -3.53
CA GLU A 86 10.64 -1.45 -4.20
C GLU A 86 11.30 -1.31 -5.57
N SER A 87 10.92 -0.30 -6.35
CA SER A 87 11.52 -0.08 -7.67
C SER A 87 13.00 0.31 -7.60
N VAL A 88 13.40 1.12 -6.61
CA VAL A 88 14.81 1.44 -6.36
C VAL A 88 15.61 0.17 -6.07
N ALA A 89 15.12 -0.66 -5.15
CA ALA A 89 15.76 -1.92 -4.77
C ALA A 89 15.86 -2.91 -5.94
N ASP A 90 14.80 -3.03 -6.73
CA ASP A 90 14.76 -3.88 -7.92
C ASP A 90 15.72 -3.41 -9.02
N THR A 91 15.94 -2.09 -9.15
CA THR A 91 16.84 -1.52 -10.16
C THR A 91 18.27 -1.97 -9.94
N GLN A 92 18.72 -2.07 -8.69
CA GLN A 92 20.04 -2.55 -8.32
C GLN A 92 20.37 -3.91 -8.95
N GLU A 93 19.45 -4.88 -8.81
CA GLU A 93 19.67 -6.23 -9.35
C GLU A 93 19.46 -6.27 -10.86
N LYS A 94 18.37 -5.67 -11.37
CA LYS A 94 18.06 -5.68 -12.82
C LYS A 94 19.16 -5.03 -13.66
N LYS A 95 19.88 -4.06 -13.10
CA LYS A 95 20.94 -3.30 -13.78
C LYS A 95 22.33 -3.62 -13.22
N ARG A 96 22.51 -4.75 -12.49
CA ARG A 96 23.78 -5.14 -11.85
C ARG A 96 24.98 -5.16 -12.82
N GLY A 97 24.74 -5.55 -14.08
CA GLY A 97 25.77 -5.61 -15.12
C GLY A 97 26.14 -4.26 -15.77
N ILE A 98 25.53 -3.15 -15.37
CA ILE A 98 25.61 -1.86 -16.08
C ILE A 98 26.33 -0.82 -15.20
N PRO A 99 27.66 -0.62 -15.37
CA PRO A 99 28.45 0.12 -14.37
C PRO A 99 28.05 1.59 -14.17
N TYR A 100 27.55 2.26 -15.21
CA TYR A 100 27.15 3.66 -15.08
C TYR A 100 25.86 3.86 -14.25
N VAL A 101 24.99 2.85 -14.16
CA VAL A 101 23.78 2.91 -13.29
C VAL A 101 24.20 2.90 -11.81
N HIS A 102 25.32 2.26 -11.48
CA HIS A 102 25.92 2.24 -10.13
C HIS A 102 26.93 3.38 -9.91
N CYS A 103 27.11 4.29 -10.87
CA CYS A 103 28.15 5.33 -10.83
C CYS A 103 29.58 4.78 -10.67
N HIS A 104 29.90 3.64 -11.29
CA HIS A 104 31.23 3.00 -11.23
C HIS A 104 32.15 3.37 -12.41
N ALA A 105 33.43 3.04 -12.25
CA ALA A 105 34.44 3.01 -13.31
C ALA A 105 34.66 4.35 -14.06
N ASP A 106 34.52 5.47 -13.34
CA ASP A 106 34.56 6.85 -13.83
C ASP A 106 33.52 7.15 -14.93
N LEU A 107 32.46 6.35 -15.03
CA LEU A 107 31.36 6.55 -16.00
C LEU A 107 30.31 7.56 -15.53
N ILE A 108 30.69 8.50 -14.66
CA ILE A 108 29.80 9.48 -14.03
C ILE A 108 29.08 10.35 -15.08
N LYS A 109 29.72 10.65 -16.22
CA LYS A 109 29.08 11.36 -17.34
C LYS A 109 27.95 10.54 -17.98
N LEU A 110 28.13 9.23 -18.12
CA LEU A 110 27.09 8.34 -18.62
C LEU A 110 25.96 8.19 -17.59
N ALA A 111 26.30 8.10 -16.30
CA ALA A 111 25.32 8.09 -15.22
C ALA A 111 24.44 9.34 -15.24
N HIS A 112 25.04 10.53 -15.36
CA HIS A 112 24.32 11.78 -15.52
C HIS A 112 23.41 11.80 -16.75
N THR A 113 23.91 11.34 -17.89
CA THR A 113 23.11 11.24 -19.13
C THR A 113 21.95 10.25 -18.98
N HIS A 114 22.18 9.14 -18.27
CA HIS A 114 21.16 8.15 -17.97
C HIS A 114 20.05 8.72 -17.08
N VAL A 115 20.39 9.48 -16.04
CA VAL A 115 19.39 10.15 -15.19
C VAL A 115 18.60 11.19 -15.99
N ILE A 116 19.24 11.97 -16.87
CA ILE A 116 18.53 12.90 -17.77
C ILE A 116 17.52 12.14 -18.65
N ALA A 117 17.95 11.05 -19.28
CA ALA A 117 17.07 10.23 -20.11
C ALA A 117 15.92 9.62 -19.29
N CYS A 118 16.18 9.22 -18.04
CA CYS A 118 15.16 8.73 -17.12
C CYS A 118 14.12 9.82 -16.80
N ARG A 119 14.55 11.05 -16.54
CA ARG A 119 13.65 12.20 -16.32
C ARG A 119 12.81 12.51 -17.58
N ASP A 120 13.43 12.54 -18.75
CA ASP A 120 12.75 12.80 -20.03
C ASP A 120 11.64 11.76 -20.31
N ARG A 121 11.81 10.52 -19.83
CA ARG A 121 10.83 9.43 -19.97
C ARG A 121 9.58 9.58 -19.08
N LEU A 122 9.62 10.36 -17.98
CA LEU A 122 8.51 10.47 -17.03
C LEU A 122 7.22 10.96 -17.73
N LEU A 123 7.32 11.93 -18.62
CA LEU A 123 6.17 12.47 -19.38
C LEU A 123 5.51 11.44 -20.29
N SER A 124 6.26 10.46 -20.79
CA SER A 124 5.74 9.40 -21.68
C SER A 124 4.90 8.34 -20.96
N ARG A 125 4.85 8.39 -19.61
CA ARG A 125 4.15 7.42 -18.75
C ARG A 125 3.10 8.06 -17.85
N LYS A 126 2.69 9.31 -18.13
CA LYS A 126 1.70 10.04 -17.30
C LYS A 126 0.35 9.33 -17.15
N ASP A 127 -0.02 8.47 -18.10
CA ASP A 127 -1.29 7.75 -18.11
C ASP A 127 -1.23 6.41 -17.34
N ASP A 128 -0.03 5.97 -16.90
CA ASP A 128 0.17 4.76 -16.08
C ASP A 128 0.96 5.11 -14.82
N ILE A 129 0.23 5.38 -13.72
CA ILE A 129 0.81 5.76 -12.43
C ILE A 129 1.77 4.69 -11.89
N ASN A 130 1.47 3.40 -12.10
CA ASN A 130 2.32 2.33 -11.59
C ASN A 130 3.66 2.29 -12.33
N GLU A 131 3.63 2.46 -13.65
CA GLU A 131 4.87 2.51 -14.45
C GLU A 131 5.66 3.79 -14.19
N LEU A 132 4.97 4.91 -13.96
CA LEU A 132 5.58 6.18 -13.57
C LEU A 132 6.33 6.06 -12.23
N GLN A 133 5.71 5.45 -11.21
CA GLN A 133 6.35 5.18 -9.91
C GLN A 133 7.58 4.28 -10.05
N LYS A 134 7.53 3.27 -10.92
CA LYS A 134 8.71 2.42 -11.19
C LYS A 134 9.84 3.22 -11.82
N LEU A 135 9.54 4.04 -12.82
CA LEU A 135 10.53 4.87 -13.50
C LEU A 135 11.16 5.90 -12.55
N ILE A 136 10.38 6.49 -11.63
CA ILE A 136 10.91 7.33 -10.55
C ILE A 136 11.96 6.56 -9.73
N GLY A 137 11.66 5.32 -9.33
CA GLY A 137 12.61 4.48 -8.61
C GLY A 137 13.89 4.16 -9.40
N GLU A 138 13.78 3.93 -10.72
CA GLU A 138 14.96 3.73 -11.60
C GLU A 138 15.87 4.97 -11.61
N CYS A 139 15.28 6.18 -11.71
CA CYS A 139 16.04 7.43 -11.69
C CYS A 139 16.72 7.62 -10.32
N LEU A 140 15.97 7.41 -9.23
CA LEU A 140 16.46 7.60 -7.87
C LEU A 140 17.59 6.65 -7.52
N TYR A 141 17.57 5.40 -8.00
CA TYR A 141 18.64 4.44 -7.76
C TYR A 141 20.01 5.05 -8.14
N THR A 142 20.15 5.51 -9.39
CA THR A 142 21.43 6.07 -9.88
C THR A 142 21.83 7.34 -9.11
N ILE A 143 20.85 8.20 -8.78
CA ILE A 143 21.08 9.43 -7.99
C ILE A 143 21.61 9.09 -6.59
N GLN A 144 21.04 8.09 -5.93
CA GLN A 144 21.45 7.68 -4.60
C GLN A 144 22.82 7.00 -4.63
N SER A 145 23.07 6.09 -5.59
CA SER A 145 24.37 5.41 -5.75
C SER A 145 25.54 6.37 -6.02
N PHE A 146 25.29 7.56 -6.59
CA PHE A 146 26.32 8.58 -6.79
C PHE A 146 27.06 8.92 -5.47
N TYR A 147 26.35 8.99 -4.35
CA TYR A 147 26.94 9.42 -3.07
C TYR A 147 27.71 8.31 -2.36
N SER A 148 27.38 7.04 -2.58
CA SER A 148 28.15 5.91 -2.02
C SER A 148 29.40 5.59 -2.84
N ASN A 149 29.37 5.85 -4.15
CA ASN A 149 30.32 5.26 -5.11
C ASN A 149 31.27 6.26 -5.78
N THR A 150 31.09 7.58 -5.56
CA THR A 150 31.98 8.64 -6.05
C THR A 150 32.74 9.33 -4.91
N ASN A 151 33.66 10.23 -5.22
CA ASN A 151 34.38 11.07 -4.25
C ASN A 151 33.61 12.34 -3.80
N TRP A 152 32.32 12.46 -4.11
CA TRP A 152 31.58 13.70 -3.83
C TRP A 152 31.51 14.02 -2.33
N VAL A 153 31.19 13.02 -1.52
CA VAL A 153 31.02 13.16 -0.07
C VAL A 153 32.35 13.53 0.60
N GLU A 154 33.47 13.01 0.10
CA GLU A 154 34.81 13.38 0.55
C GLU A 154 35.13 14.85 0.32
N MET A 155 34.59 15.47 -0.75
CA MET A 155 34.84 16.87 -1.08
C MET A 155 33.83 17.83 -0.44
N PHE A 156 32.55 17.44 -0.38
CA PHE A 156 31.44 18.35 -0.06
C PHE A 156 30.57 17.88 1.11
N GLY A 157 30.93 16.77 1.75
CA GLY A 157 30.18 16.18 2.86
C GLY A 157 28.75 15.84 2.45
N LYS A 158 27.79 16.36 3.20
CA LYS A 158 26.35 16.08 3.04
C LYS A 158 25.62 16.96 2.02
N ILE A 159 26.32 17.87 1.33
CA ILE A 159 25.69 18.79 0.37
C ILE A 159 25.34 18.00 -0.91
N PRO A 160 24.10 18.04 -1.42
CA PRO A 160 23.73 17.34 -2.66
C PRO A 160 24.37 18.01 -3.89
N TYR A 161 24.69 17.21 -4.91
CA TYR A 161 25.13 17.73 -6.20
C TYR A 161 23.94 18.04 -7.13
N LEU A 162 23.43 19.27 -7.09
CA LEU A 162 22.20 19.65 -7.80
C LEU A 162 22.32 19.63 -9.33
N ASP A 163 23.53 19.70 -9.90
CA ASP A 163 23.70 19.60 -11.36
C ASP A 163 23.62 18.17 -11.89
N PHE A 164 23.75 17.16 -11.03
CA PHE A 164 23.77 15.76 -11.44
C PHE A 164 22.38 15.30 -11.94
N GLY A 165 22.33 14.74 -13.15
CA GLY A 165 21.09 14.35 -13.80
C GLY A 165 20.22 15.49 -14.35
N ILE A 166 20.71 16.73 -14.39
CA ILE A 166 19.97 17.88 -14.94
C ILE A 166 20.42 18.22 -16.36
N LYS A 167 19.46 18.39 -17.26
CA LYS A 167 19.73 18.67 -18.68
C LYS A 167 20.34 20.06 -18.86
N GLY A 168 21.44 20.13 -19.60
CA GLY A 168 22.10 21.40 -19.95
C GLY A 168 23.07 21.93 -18.90
N THR A 169 23.22 21.27 -17.74
CA THR A 169 24.23 21.64 -16.74
C THR A 169 25.61 21.12 -17.13
N GLN A 170 26.65 21.85 -16.74
CA GLN A 170 28.03 21.40 -16.91
C GLN A 170 28.51 20.73 -15.62
N LEU A 171 28.71 19.40 -15.69
CA LEU A 171 29.29 18.69 -14.57
C LEU A 171 30.72 19.14 -14.24
N MET A 172 31.07 19.03 -12.96
CA MET A 172 32.46 18.99 -12.52
C MET A 172 33.22 17.98 -13.38
N ARG A 173 34.44 18.34 -13.75
CA ARG A 173 35.31 17.52 -14.59
C ARG A 173 35.42 16.11 -14.00
N VAL A 174 35.13 15.08 -14.80
CA VAL A 174 35.35 13.68 -14.42
C VAL A 174 36.76 13.25 -14.82
N ALA A 175 37.44 12.51 -13.95
CA ALA A 175 38.80 12.03 -14.17
C ALA A 175 38.91 11.16 -15.43
N ARG A 176 39.95 11.37 -16.22
CA ARG A 176 40.22 10.57 -17.43
C ARG A 176 40.86 9.24 -17.06
N SER A 177 40.81 8.24 -17.94
CA SER A 177 41.35 6.89 -17.66
C SER A 177 42.86 6.88 -17.37
N ASP A 178 43.61 7.88 -17.85
CA ASP A 178 45.04 8.06 -17.64
C ASP A 178 45.39 8.83 -16.36
N GLU A 179 44.41 9.43 -15.67
CA GLU A 179 44.63 10.25 -14.49
C GLU A 179 44.48 9.46 -13.20
N ASP A 180 45.53 9.46 -12.37
CA ASP A 180 45.48 8.86 -11.05
C ASP A 180 44.61 9.69 -10.10
N THR A 181 43.86 9.01 -9.25
CA THR A 181 42.91 9.64 -8.32
C THR A 181 43.04 9.10 -6.89
N CYS A 182 43.63 7.91 -6.72
CA CYS A 182 43.87 7.28 -5.42
C CYS A 182 45.36 6.94 -5.22
N LEU A 183 45.81 7.03 -3.97
CA LEU A 183 47.11 6.58 -3.48
C LEU A 183 47.13 5.06 -3.31
N ASP A 184 48.31 4.45 -3.50
CA ASP A 184 48.54 3.04 -3.18
C ASP A 184 48.80 2.86 -1.69
N MET A 185 47.76 2.44 -0.97
CA MET A 185 47.84 2.16 0.46
C MET A 185 48.60 0.84 0.69
N LYS A 186 49.66 0.90 1.51
CA LYS A 186 50.54 -0.26 1.77
C LYS A 186 49.84 -1.41 2.49
N ASP A 187 48.80 -1.10 3.27
CA ASP A 187 47.99 -2.09 3.98
C ASP A 187 46.51 -1.87 3.65
N SER A 188 45.96 -2.77 2.83
CA SER A 188 44.56 -2.74 2.40
C SER A 188 43.55 -3.12 3.50
N LEU A 189 44.02 -3.41 4.72
CA LEU A 189 43.22 -3.87 5.86
C LEU A 189 43.16 -2.89 7.04
N VAL A 190 43.91 -1.77 7.03
CA VAL A 190 44.09 -0.93 8.24
C VAL A 190 43.32 0.39 8.21
N SER A 191 43.24 1.08 7.06
CA SER A 191 42.30 2.17 6.82
C SER A 191 42.57 2.77 5.44
N CYS A 192 41.52 3.09 4.70
CA CYS A 192 41.62 3.70 3.37
C CYS A 192 41.35 5.19 3.40
N LYS A 193 41.23 5.72 4.62
CA LYS A 193 41.09 7.13 4.90
C LYS A 193 42.18 7.93 4.20
N ASP A 194 41.79 9.03 3.57
CA ASP A 194 42.68 9.97 2.89
C ASP A 194 43.46 9.35 1.70
N ASN A 195 43.00 8.24 1.11
CA ASN A 195 43.60 7.68 -0.12
C ASN A 195 43.31 8.54 -1.36
N LEU A 196 42.21 9.30 -1.37
CA LEU A 196 41.84 10.23 -2.42
C LEU A 196 42.62 11.53 -2.28
N PHE A 197 43.37 11.90 -3.31
CA PHE A 197 44.13 13.16 -3.34
C PHE A 197 43.54 14.21 -4.30
N VAL A 198 42.47 13.85 -5.01
CA VAL A 198 41.79 14.74 -5.97
C VAL A 198 40.61 15.47 -5.32
N THR A 199 40.59 16.80 -5.43
CA THR A 199 39.58 17.68 -4.81
C THR A 199 38.88 18.62 -5.79
N ASN A 200 39.24 18.58 -7.08
CA ASN A 200 38.72 19.45 -8.13
C ASN A 200 38.15 18.68 -9.34
N MET A 201 37.95 17.37 -9.17
CA MET A 201 37.40 16.49 -10.20
C MET A 201 36.66 15.32 -9.56
N LEU A 202 35.69 14.77 -10.29
CA LEU A 202 34.96 13.59 -9.89
C LEU A 202 35.71 12.31 -10.27
N THR A 203 35.72 11.34 -9.38
CA THR A 203 36.16 9.97 -9.62
C THR A 203 35.23 9.00 -8.89
N SER A 204 35.24 7.74 -9.32
CA SER A 204 34.45 6.65 -8.74
C SER A 204 35.25 5.36 -8.64
N GLY A 205 34.72 4.40 -7.88
CA GLY A 205 35.34 3.10 -7.70
C GLY A 205 35.23 2.22 -8.94
N PHE A 206 36.31 1.54 -9.29
CA PHE A 206 36.29 0.45 -10.28
C PHE A 206 36.00 -0.87 -9.55
N HIS A 207 35.01 -1.64 -9.99
CA HIS A 207 34.70 -2.96 -9.43
C HIS A 207 35.33 -4.09 -10.28
N HIS A 208 35.60 -5.25 -9.69
CA HIS A 208 35.97 -6.44 -10.44
C HIS A 208 34.83 -6.89 -11.39
N GLY A 209 35.09 -6.89 -12.70
CA GLY A 209 34.12 -7.28 -13.72
C GLY A 209 34.71 -7.28 -15.13
N ARG A 210 34.08 -8.01 -16.08
CA ARG A 210 34.52 -8.06 -17.48
C ARG A 210 34.29 -6.74 -18.23
N ALA A 211 33.32 -5.93 -17.78
CA ALA A 211 33.09 -4.58 -18.28
C ALA A 211 33.89 -3.57 -17.44
N ASN A 212 34.74 -2.76 -18.09
CA ASN A 212 35.46 -1.62 -17.51
C ASN A 212 36.42 -1.94 -16.35
N ARG A 213 37.46 -2.71 -16.67
CA ARG A 213 38.54 -3.03 -15.71
C ARG A 213 39.26 -1.77 -15.23
N LYS A 214 39.63 -1.77 -13.94
CA LYS A 214 40.53 -0.78 -13.33
C LYS A 214 41.80 -0.63 -14.18
N PRO A 215 42.14 0.60 -14.63
CA PRO A 215 43.35 0.86 -15.39
C PRO A 215 44.61 0.37 -14.68
N ALA A 216 45.41 -0.43 -15.38
CA ALA A 216 46.63 -1.00 -14.81
C ALA A 216 47.72 0.06 -14.62
N ARG A 217 48.53 -0.13 -13.58
CA ARG A 217 49.73 0.65 -13.29
C ARG A 217 50.93 -0.27 -13.04
N PRO A 218 52.18 0.20 -13.26
CA PRO A 218 53.38 -0.55 -12.91
C PRO A 218 53.38 -0.98 -11.43
N LYS A 219 53.99 -2.13 -11.12
CA LYS A 219 54.00 -2.71 -9.76
C LYS A 219 54.57 -1.80 -8.65
N ASN A 220 55.32 -0.78 -9.01
CA ASN A 220 55.96 0.18 -8.11
C ASN A 220 55.28 1.56 -8.11
N ALA A 221 54.17 1.74 -8.82
CA ALA A 221 53.45 3.00 -8.83
C ALA A 221 52.79 3.25 -7.46
N LEU A 222 52.90 4.48 -6.96
CA LEU A 222 52.34 4.89 -5.66
C LEU A 222 50.93 5.47 -5.77
N LYS A 223 50.39 5.51 -7.00
CA LYS A 223 49.12 6.12 -7.32
C LYS A 223 48.49 5.41 -8.52
N GLY A 224 47.17 5.49 -8.60
CA GLY A 224 46.36 4.79 -9.59
C GLY A 224 44.91 5.26 -9.55
N LYS A 225 44.04 4.52 -10.24
CA LYS A 225 42.60 4.68 -10.11
C LYS A 225 42.07 4.08 -8.83
N CYS A 226 41.02 4.66 -8.29
CA CYS A 226 40.36 4.12 -7.11
C CYS A 226 39.69 2.79 -7.42
N SER A 227 39.90 1.81 -6.56
CA SER A 227 39.07 0.61 -6.52
C SER A 227 37.71 0.95 -5.90
N HIS A 228 36.68 0.15 -6.15
CA HIS A 228 35.46 0.20 -5.36
C HIS A 228 35.78 -0.24 -3.92
N GLY A 229 36.48 -1.35 -3.78
CA GLY A 229 37.01 -1.90 -2.54
C GLY A 229 36.00 -2.74 -1.76
N GLY A 230 36.42 -3.19 -0.58
CA GLY A 230 35.66 -4.12 0.26
C GLY A 230 36.03 -5.60 0.02
N LEU A 231 35.62 -6.48 0.93
CA LEU A 231 36.01 -7.90 0.92
C LEU A 231 35.68 -8.62 -0.40
N ASN A 232 34.63 -8.17 -1.07
CA ASN A 232 34.06 -8.79 -2.27
C ASN A 232 34.54 -8.15 -3.59
N ASP A 233 35.44 -7.16 -3.57
CA ASP A 233 36.01 -6.55 -4.77
C ASP A 233 37.50 -6.88 -4.93
N ASP A 234 37.82 -7.76 -5.88
CA ASP A 234 39.22 -8.12 -6.18
C ASP A 234 40.05 -6.95 -6.72
N SER A 235 39.42 -5.90 -7.25
CA SER A 235 40.13 -4.73 -7.77
C SER A 235 40.89 -3.97 -6.66
N ARG A 236 40.54 -4.22 -5.40
CA ARG A 236 41.24 -3.72 -4.20
C ARG A 236 42.69 -4.18 -4.09
N ASN A 237 43.03 -5.28 -4.75
CA ASN A 237 44.37 -5.88 -4.72
C ASN A 237 45.29 -5.30 -5.80
N LEU A 238 44.73 -4.52 -6.75
CA LEU A 238 45.48 -3.83 -7.79
C LEU A 238 46.01 -2.49 -7.26
N ILE A 239 47.12 -1.98 -7.82
CA ILE A 239 47.76 -0.69 -7.48
C ILE A 239 46.72 0.43 -7.32
N ALA A 240 46.97 1.33 -6.36
CA ALA A 240 45.93 2.10 -5.67
C ALA A 240 45.01 1.15 -4.90
N LYS A 241 45.64 0.34 -4.03
CA LYS A 241 44.97 -0.67 -3.20
C LYS A 241 43.95 -0.03 -2.26
N CYS A 242 43.01 -0.86 -1.83
CA CYS A 242 41.80 -0.53 -1.10
C CYS A 242 40.61 -0.08 -1.97
N GLY A 243 40.08 1.14 -1.82
CA GLY A 243 38.91 1.61 -2.55
C GLY A 243 38.25 2.82 -1.90
N ILE A 244 37.04 3.18 -2.35
CA ILE A 244 36.39 4.43 -1.97
C ILE A 244 34.91 4.29 -1.57
N ASN A 245 34.32 3.09 -1.61
CA ASN A 245 32.88 2.95 -1.38
C ASN A 245 32.48 3.24 0.08
N LYS A 246 31.24 3.75 0.24
CA LYS A 246 30.63 4.21 1.51
C LYS A 246 29.29 3.52 1.79
N GLU A 247 29.11 2.33 1.22
CA GLU A 247 27.83 1.63 1.11
C GLU A 247 27.29 1.12 2.44
N THR A 248 28.19 0.75 3.35
CA THR A 248 27.85 0.15 4.64
C THR A 248 28.66 0.79 5.78
N THR A 249 28.23 0.56 7.02
CA THR A 249 28.99 0.93 8.22
C THR A 249 30.06 -0.11 8.59
N VAL A 250 30.21 -1.17 7.80
CA VAL A 250 31.16 -2.27 8.03
C VAL A 250 32.46 -2.00 7.28
N GLU A 251 33.53 -1.75 8.02
CA GLU A 251 34.88 -1.47 7.47
C GLU A 251 35.37 -2.53 6.48
N ALA A 252 35.08 -3.81 6.73
CA ALA A 252 35.49 -4.91 5.84
C ALA A 252 34.80 -4.86 4.47
N LEU A 253 33.60 -4.26 4.37
CA LEU A 253 32.82 -4.17 3.14
C LEU A 253 32.98 -2.79 2.48
N SER A 254 33.16 -1.74 3.27
CA SER A 254 33.28 -0.36 2.81
C SER A 254 34.58 0.29 3.28
N PRO A 255 35.56 0.52 2.39
CA PRO A 255 36.78 1.27 2.69
C PRO A 255 36.55 2.60 3.40
N HIS A 256 35.49 3.31 3.02
CA HIS A 256 35.12 4.62 3.55
C HIS A 256 33.85 4.53 4.41
N TYR A 257 33.66 3.42 5.15
CA TYR A 257 32.52 3.19 6.04
C TYR A 257 32.23 4.35 7.00
N HIS A 258 33.27 5.08 7.45
CA HIS A 258 33.16 6.24 8.33
C HIS A 258 32.41 7.43 7.72
N LEU A 259 32.23 7.46 6.38
CA LEU A 259 31.45 8.46 5.65
C LEU A 259 30.05 7.97 5.27
N HIS A 260 29.67 6.74 5.64
CA HIS A 260 28.37 6.16 5.27
C HIS A 260 27.20 7.07 5.66
N HIS A 261 27.20 7.62 6.88
CA HIS A 261 26.11 8.50 7.32
C HIS A 261 26.06 9.81 6.52
N GLN A 262 27.20 10.38 6.14
CA GLN A 262 27.24 11.59 5.31
C GLN A 262 26.75 11.31 3.89
N ALA A 263 27.13 10.14 3.33
CA ALA A 263 26.64 9.69 2.03
C ALA A 263 25.11 9.46 2.04
N TYR A 264 24.60 8.86 3.12
CA TYR A 264 23.17 8.69 3.37
C TYR A 264 22.45 10.06 3.43
N GLU A 265 22.94 11.01 4.22
CA GLU A 265 22.34 12.35 4.33
C GLU A 265 22.33 13.10 2.99
N ALA A 266 23.44 13.04 2.25
CA ALA A 266 23.53 13.64 0.92
C ALA A 266 22.54 13.00 -0.06
N ALA A 267 22.38 11.68 -0.01
CA ALA A 267 21.44 10.95 -0.86
C ALA A 267 19.97 11.22 -0.50
N VAL A 268 19.65 11.41 0.79
CA VAL A 268 18.32 11.85 1.26
C VAL A 268 18.00 13.22 0.69
N GLU A 269 18.92 14.19 0.85
CA GLU A 269 18.71 15.54 0.34
C GLU A 269 18.63 15.56 -1.19
N ALA A 270 19.46 14.78 -1.90
CA ALA A 270 19.38 14.65 -3.35
C ALA A 270 18.05 14.03 -3.81
N THR A 271 17.51 13.06 -3.05
CA THR A 271 16.19 12.47 -3.29
C THR A 271 15.09 13.52 -3.09
N LYS A 272 15.18 14.33 -2.03
CA LYS A 272 14.25 15.46 -1.82
C LYS A 272 14.29 16.43 -3.01
N GLN A 273 15.48 16.87 -3.41
CA GLN A 273 15.68 17.83 -4.50
C GLN A 273 15.28 17.25 -5.86
N PHE A 274 15.45 15.95 -6.09
CA PHE A 274 14.94 15.28 -7.29
C PHE A 274 13.44 15.56 -7.52
N PHE A 275 12.66 15.59 -6.44
CA PHE A 275 11.22 15.89 -6.49
C PHE A 275 10.92 17.38 -6.61
N ILE A 276 11.51 18.21 -5.76
CA ILE A 276 11.01 19.58 -5.50
C ILE A 276 12.04 20.70 -5.72
N ALA A 277 13.21 20.42 -6.31
CA ALA A 277 14.15 21.47 -6.65
C ALA A 277 13.49 22.52 -7.55
N GLU A 278 13.76 23.79 -7.26
CA GLU A 278 13.28 24.92 -8.07
C GLU A 278 13.73 24.74 -9.52
N ASP A 279 12.79 24.94 -10.46
CA ASP A 279 12.90 24.75 -11.91
C ASP A 279 13.25 23.34 -12.43
N THR A 280 13.92 22.53 -11.63
CA THR A 280 14.57 21.30 -12.09
C THR A 280 13.93 20.04 -11.53
N GLY A 281 13.23 20.10 -10.39
CA GLY A 281 12.55 18.98 -9.74
C GLY A 281 11.45 18.35 -10.60
N ILE A 282 11.15 17.07 -10.38
CA ILE A 282 10.13 16.38 -11.18
C ILE A 282 8.71 16.93 -10.96
N LEU A 283 8.46 17.66 -9.86
CA LEU A 283 7.22 18.42 -9.69
C LEU A 283 6.96 19.36 -10.87
N ASN A 284 7.99 20.04 -11.38
CA ASN A 284 7.87 20.91 -12.55
C ASN A 284 7.64 20.14 -13.85
N ILE A 285 8.11 18.89 -13.92
CA ILE A 285 7.93 18.00 -15.09
C ILE A 285 6.52 17.40 -15.10
N LEU A 286 6.06 16.88 -13.96
CA LEU A 286 4.76 16.21 -13.84
C LEU A 286 3.60 17.21 -13.76
N GLY A 287 3.85 18.38 -13.18
CA GLY A 287 2.80 19.32 -12.78
C GLY A 287 2.10 18.90 -11.49
N ASP A 288 1.38 19.86 -10.91
CA ASP A 288 0.73 19.76 -9.59
C ASP A 288 -0.23 18.55 -9.48
N GLU A 289 -1.20 18.46 -10.39
CA GLU A 289 -2.24 17.43 -10.38
C GLU A 289 -1.68 16.01 -10.49
N LEU A 290 -0.72 15.80 -11.40
CA LEU A 290 -0.10 14.49 -11.59
C LEU A 290 0.79 14.15 -10.40
N PHE A 291 1.55 15.11 -9.84
CA PHE A 291 2.37 14.87 -8.65
C PHE A 291 1.52 14.46 -7.45
N LYS A 292 0.41 15.17 -7.19
CA LYS A 292 -0.59 14.78 -6.18
C LYS A 292 -1.13 13.38 -6.43
N THR A 293 -1.46 13.06 -7.68
CA THR A 293 -1.98 11.75 -8.07
C THR A 293 -0.94 10.64 -7.87
N VAL A 294 0.31 10.87 -8.28
CA VAL A 294 1.42 9.91 -8.17
C VAL A 294 1.62 9.51 -6.72
N PHE A 295 1.58 10.46 -5.78
CA PHE A 295 1.86 10.25 -4.36
C PHE A 295 0.61 10.14 -3.47
N GLN A 296 -0.58 10.13 -4.06
CA GLN A 296 -1.85 10.16 -3.34
C GLN A 296 -1.93 11.33 -2.33
N ILE A 297 -1.36 12.49 -2.67
CA ILE A 297 -1.47 13.74 -1.90
C ILE A 297 -2.82 14.35 -2.20
N LYS A 298 -3.86 13.73 -1.65
CA LYS A 298 -5.22 14.24 -1.74
C LYS A 298 -5.50 14.91 -0.41
N GLN A 299 -5.79 16.21 -0.43
CA GLN A 299 -6.55 16.75 0.69
C GLN A 299 -7.83 15.95 0.77
N ARG A 300 -8.25 15.57 1.98
CA ARG A 300 -9.57 15.01 2.19
C ARG A 300 -10.56 15.88 1.41
N THR A 301 -11.23 15.30 0.42
CA THR A 301 -12.25 16.04 -0.34
C THR A 301 -13.19 16.65 0.68
N GLN A 302 -13.50 17.93 0.54
CA GLN A 302 -14.52 18.56 1.36
C GLN A 302 -15.83 17.81 1.11
N VAL A 303 -16.18 16.88 2.00
CA VAL A 303 -17.38 16.05 1.91
C VAL A 303 -18.44 16.59 2.85
N SER A 304 -19.68 16.44 2.42
CA SER A 304 -20.85 16.73 3.22
C SER A 304 -21.36 15.46 3.90
N LEU A 305 -21.73 15.54 5.17
CA LEU A 305 -22.53 14.50 5.81
C LEU A 305 -24.00 14.85 5.62
N SER A 306 -24.73 14.06 4.82
CA SER A 306 -26.04 14.46 4.30
C SER A 306 -27.14 13.47 4.70
N PHE A 307 -28.27 14.01 5.16
CA PHE A 307 -29.41 13.24 5.62
C PHE A 307 -30.68 13.64 4.85
N ALA A 308 -31.49 12.65 4.46
CA ALA A 308 -32.86 12.84 3.99
C ALA A 308 -33.80 12.14 4.97
N VAL A 309 -34.63 12.89 5.69
CA VAL A 309 -35.44 12.38 6.80
C VAL A 309 -36.92 12.60 6.51
N ASP A 310 -37.67 11.51 6.50
CA ASP A 310 -39.12 11.51 6.55
C ASP A 310 -39.60 11.99 7.94
N PHE A 311 -40.45 13.03 7.97
CA PHE A 311 -41.02 13.57 9.22
C PHE A 311 -42.56 13.46 9.26
N SER A 312 -43.13 12.56 8.46
CA SER A 312 -44.56 12.25 8.45
C SER A 312 -45.06 11.75 9.81
N GLY A 313 -46.39 11.77 10.00
CA GLY A 313 -47.02 11.27 11.22
C GLY A 313 -46.79 9.78 11.50
N SER A 314 -46.50 8.95 10.49
CA SER A 314 -46.21 7.52 10.67
C SER A 314 -44.87 7.26 11.35
N MET A 315 -43.90 8.15 11.13
CA MET A 315 -42.58 8.17 11.77
C MET A 315 -42.63 8.54 13.26
N ALA A 316 -43.80 8.78 13.86
CA ALA A 316 -43.93 9.21 15.27
C ALA A 316 -43.31 8.22 16.28
N GLY A 317 -43.23 6.93 15.95
CA GLY A 317 -42.59 5.92 16.81
C GLY A 317 -41.07 5.88 16.67
N GLU A 318 -40.55 6.35 15.54
CA GLU A 318 -39.16 6.17 15.09
C GLU A 318 -38.34 7.47 15.14
N ILE A 319 -39.00 8.62 14.95
CA ILE A 319 -38.34 9.92 14.77
C ILE A 319 -37.45 10.29 15.95
N ALA A 320 -37.81 9.88 17.17
CA ALA A 320 -37.00 10.12 18.35
C ALA A 320 -35.65 9.39 18.25
N ALA A 321 -35.67 8.12 17.82
CA ALA A 321 -34.46 7.34 17.58
C ALA A 321 -33.66 7.88 16.39
N VAL A 322 -34.32 8.31 15.31
CA VAL A 322 -33.63 8.95 14.17
C VAL A 322 -32.88 10.20 14.62
N LYS A 323 -33.56 11.08 15.37
CA LYS A 323 -32.97 12.32 15.88
C LYS A 323 -31.78 12.05 16.79
N GLU A 324 -31.94 11.17 17.76
CA GLU A 324 -30.86 10.78 18.68
C GLU A 324 -29.63 10.31 17.92
N GLN A 325 -29.82 9.52 16.87
CA GLN A 325 -28.73 8.94 16.10
C GLN A 325 -28.03 9.91 15.16
N ILE A 326 -28.79 10.75 14.45
CA ILE A 326 -28.18 11.80 13.65
C ILE A 326 -27.40 12.75 14.57
N ILE A 327 -27.93 13.09 15.76
CA ILE A 327 -27.22 13.90 16.76
C ILE A 327 -25.94 13.20 17.22
N GLN A 328 -25.98 11.91 17.54
CA GLN A 328 -24.82 11.14 17.96
C GLN A 328 -23.75 11.07 16.86
N LEU A 329 -24.15 10.79 15.62
CA LEU A 329 -23.26 10.77 14.48
C LEU A 329 -22.61 12.15 14.28
N VAL A 330 -23.40 13.22 14.24
CA VAL A 330 -22.87 14.59 14.12
C VAL A 330 -21.92 14.89 15.28
N THR A 331 -22.31 14.59 16.52
CA THR A 331 -21.47 14.79 17.71
C THR A 331 -20.15 14.01 17.62
N SER A 332 -20.17 12.77 17.12
CA SER A 332 -18.97 11.95 16.92
C SER A 332 -18.01 12.50 15.86
N THR A 333 -18.52 13.35 14.96
CA THR A 333 -17.72 14.00 13.93
C THR A 333 -17.13 15.34 14.40
N ILE A 334 -17.79 16.05 15.32
CA ILE A 334 -17.34 17.36 15.82
C ILE A 334 -15.98 17.23 16.51
N GLY A 335 -14.99 17.97 16.02
CA GLY A 335 -13.63 17.97 16.55
C GLY A 335 -12.88 16.65 16.35
N SER A 336 -13.48 15.66 15.68
CA SER A 336 -12.84 14.40 15.38
C SER A 336 -12.16 14.43 14.03
N ASN A 337 -11.34 13.41 13.79
CA ASN A 337 -10.69 13.22 12.50
C ASN A 337 -11.69 13.02 11.36
N ASN A 338 -12.98 12.88 11.66
CA ASN A 338 -14.08 12.63 10.73
C ASN A 338 -15.06 13.81 10.61
N GLU A 339 -14.69 15.02 11.01
CA GLU A 339 -15.57 16.18 10.79
C GLU A 339 -15.77 16.47 9.29
N PRO A 340 -17.03 16.46 8.77
CA PRO A 340 -17.32 16.87 7.40
C PRO A 340 -17.16 18.38 7.25
N THR A 341 -17.06 18.88 6.01
CA THR A 341 -16.98 20.33 5.78
C THR A 341 -18.30 21.03 6.02
N ASP A 342 -19.39 20.33 5.75
CA ASP A 342 -20.76 20.79 5.95
C ASP A 342 -21.70 19.62 6.24
N TYR A 343 -22.76 19.92 6.98
CA TYR A 343 -23.85 19.01 7.30
C TYR A 343 -25.07 19.43 6.50
N VAL A 344 -25.68 18.46 5.81
CA VAL A 344 -26.87 18.69 4.97
C VAL A 344 -28.05 17.93 5.57
N LEU A 345 -29.19 18.60 5.71
CA LEU A 345 -30.43 18.00 6.15
C LEU A 345 -31.54 18.32 5.15
N SER A 346 -32.14 17.28 4.59
CA SER A 346 -33.36 17.35 3.79
C SER A 346 -34.49 16.72 4.60
N LEU A 347 -35.54 17.48 4.90
CA LEU A 347 -36.76 16.98 5.52
C LEU A 347 -37.82 16.82 4.43
N PHE A 348 -38.52 15.68 4.38
CA PHE A 348 -39.57 15.45 3.37
C PHE A 348 -40.82 14.80 3.96
N ASN A 349 -41.97 15.06 3.31
CA ASN A 349 -43.33 14.66 3.71
C ASN A 349 -44.31 14.91 2.54
N ASP A 350 -45.56 14.47 2.66
CA ASP A 350 -46.67 14.76 1.75
C ASP A 350 -47.55 15.92 2.29
N PRO A 351 -47.80 16.99 1.49
CA PRO A 351 -47.42 17.17 0.09
C PRO A 351 -45.98 17.64 -0.14
N VAL A 352 -45.48 17.45 -1.38
CA VAL A 352 -44.11 17.76 -1.81
C VAL A 352 -43.61 19.17 -1.47
N ASN A 353 -44.51 20.13 -1.26
CA ASN A 353 -44.16 21.48 -0.83
C ASN A 353 -43.67 21.56 0.62
N LEU A 354 -43.76 20.47 1.38
CA LEU A 354 -43.19 20.32 2.72
C LEU A 354 -41.72 19.87 2.69
N THR A 355 -41.13 19.63 1.52
CA THR A 355 -39.70 19.31 1.41
C THR A 355 -38.85 20.56 1.68
N GLU A 356 -38.00 20.49 2.71
CA GLU A 356 -37.09 21.58 3.12
C GLU A 356 -35.64 21.09 3.16
N GLY A 357 -34.69 21.96 2.81
CA GLY A 357 -33.26 21.64 2.82
C GLY A 357 -32.45 22.66 3.61
N PHE A 358 -31.48 22.18 4.39
CA PHE A 358 -30.61 22.98 5.27
C PHE A 358 -29.15 22.58 5.08
N VAL A 359 -28.25 23.56 5.22
CA VAL A 359 -26.78 23.36 5.16
C VAL A 359 -26.15 24.10 6.34
N TYR A 360 -25.30 23.41 7.09
CA TYR A 360 -24.60 23.95 8.27
C TYR A 360 -23.10 23.65 8.20
N THR A 361 -22.26 24.63 8.54
CA THR A 361 -20.81 24.41 8.71
C THR A 361 -20.44 24.06 10.15
N SER A 362 -21.39 24.15 11.08
CA SER A 362 -21.26 23.82 12.50
C SER A 362 -22.08 22.58 12.79
N GLY A 363 -21.44 21.54 13.34
CA GLY A 363 -22.16 20.34 13.78
C GLY A 363 -23.15 20.65 14.90
N GLN A 364 -22.88 21.66 15.74
CA GLN A 364 -23.81 22.08 16.79
C GLN A 364 -25.09 22.67 16.21
N ASP A 365 -24.99 23.47 15.14
CA ASP A 365 -26.17 24.07 14.50
C ASP A 365 -27.05 23.00 13.85
N MET A 366 -26.42 21.96 13.29
CA MET A 366 -27.09 20.77 12.79
C MET A 366 -27.83 20.02 13.91
N ILE A 367 -27.16 19.78 15.05
CA ILE A 367 -27.76 19.14 16.24
C ILE A 367 -28.98 19.91 16.72
N ASP A 368 -28.86 21.23 16.84
CA ASP A 368 -29.93 22.11 17.29
C ASP A 368 -31.13 22.02 16.32
N LYS A 369 -30.88 22.03 15.00
CA LYS A 369 -31.93 21.87 13.99
C LYS A 369 -32.61 20.51 14.09
N ILE A 370 -31.86 19.42 14.21
CA ILE A 370 -32.41 18.06 14.35
C ILE A 370 -33.32 17.99 15.59
N ALA A 371 -32.88 18.55 16.72
CA ALA A 371 -33.64 18.57 17.96
C ALA A 371 -35.03 19.23 17.79
N THR A 372 -35.18 20.18 16.87
CA THR A 372 -36.47 20.85 16.58
C THR A 372 -37.43 20.06 15.70
N ILE A 373 -37.02 18.94 15.09
CA ILE A 373 -37.91 18.16 14.20
C ILE A 373 -39.09 17.63 15.01
N VAL A 374 -40.30 18.00 14.60
CA VAL A 374 -41.57 17.52 15.14
C VAL A 374 -42.32 16.87 13.99
N VAL A 375 -42.76 15.63 14.19
CA VAL A 375 -43.59 14.93 13.20
C VAL A 375 -44.90 15.69 12.99
N SER A 376 -45.28 15.85 11.74
CA SER A 376 -46.54 16.52 11.39
C SER A 376 -47.05 16.00 10.06
N GLY A 377 -48.33 16.25 9.75
CA GLY A 377 -48.92 15.79 8.49
C GLY A 377 -49.09 14.27 8.41
N GLY A 378 -49.24 13.78 7.18
CA GLY A 378 -49.56 12.39 6.83
C GLY A 378 -50.97 12.27 6.25
N GLY A 379 -51.04 12.07 4.92
CA GLY A 379 -52.28 11.76 4.20
C GLY A 379 -52.43 10.25 4.04
N ASP A 380 -51.84 9.73 2.97
CA ASP A 380 -51.71 8.31 2.68
C ASP A 380 -50.25 7.94 2.45
N CYS A 381 -49.81 6.80 2.97
CA CYS A 381 -48.56 6.21 2.49
C CYS A 381 -48.83 5.66 1.09
N PRO A 382 -48.09 6.12 0.07
CA PRO A 382 -46.64 6.49 0.05
C PRO A 382 -46.27 8.00 0.13
N GLU A 383 -44.99 8.32 0.40
CA GLU A 383 -44.41 9.67 0.64
C GLU A 383 -43.50 10.18 -0.51
N PHE A 384 -43.23 11.50 -0.62
CA PHE A 384 -42.39 12.09 -1.70
C PHE A 384 -40.86 11.95 -1.46
N ALA A 385 -40.39 10.71 -1.35
CA ALA A 385 -38.99 10.40 -1.04
C ALA A 385 -38.01 10.83 -2.14
N ALA A 386 -38.35 10.71 -3.43
CA ALA A 386 -37.43 11.08 -4.50
C ALA A 386 -37.12 12.59 -4.47
N ALA A 387 -38.11 13.43 -4.18
CA ALA A 387 -37.94 14.87 -3.98
C ALA A 387 -37.00 15.18 -2.80
N GLY A 388 -37.20 14.51 -1.66
CA GLY A 388 -36.33 14.66 -0.47
C GLY A 388 -34.87 14.28 -0.75
N ILE A 389 -34.65 13.16 -1.44
CA ILE A 389 -33.31 12.68 -1.78
C ILE A 389 -32.63 13.61 -2.80
N LEU A 390 -33.34 14.04 -3.84
CA LEU A 390 -32.81 15.01 -4.81
C LEU A 390 -32.41 16.32 -4.13
N LYS A 391 -33.19 16.78 -3.15
CA LYS A 391 -32.84 17.98 -2.39
C LYS A 391 -31.56 17.81 -1.57
N ALA A 392 -31.37 16.65 -0.95
CA ALA A 392 -30.11 16.33 -0.27
C ALA A 392 -28.94 16.33 -1.26
N ILE A 393 -29.05 15.60 -2.38
CA ILE A 393 -28.02 15.53 -3.43
C ILE A 393 -27.67 16.92 -3.98
N GLU A 394 -28.66 17.78 -4.21
CA GLU A 394 -28.46 19.16 -4.71
C GLU A 394 -27.52 19.95 -3.79
N LEU A 395 -27.77 19.86 -2.47
CA LEU A 395 -27.05 20.60 -1.44
C LEU A 395 -25.70 19.98 -1.06
N SER A 396 -25.54 18.66 -1.22
CA SER A 396 -24.29 17.95 -0.91
C SER A 396 -23.16 18.26 -1.89
N LYS A 397 -21.93 18.26 -1.37
CA LYS A 397 -20.70 18.28 -2.19
C LYS A 397 -20.52 16.96 -2.95
N PRO A 398 -19.85 16.94 -4.12
CA PRO A 398 -19.55 15.70 -4.83
C PRO A 398 -18.75 14.70 -3.98
N ARG A 399 -18.95 13.40 -4.21
CA ARG A 399 -18.33 12.26 -3.48
C ARG A 399 -18.69 12.19 -1.99
N SER A 400 -19.74 12.89 -1.59
CA SER A 400 -20.37 12.78 -0.26
C SER A 400 -21.30 11.57 -0.20
N THR A 401 -21.86 11.30 0.98
CA THR A 401 -22.88 10.25 1.17
C THR A 401 -24.20 10.89 1.57
N VAL A 402 -25.32 10.34 1.06
CA VAL A 402 -26.69 10.70 1.50
C VAL A 402 -27.32 9.50 2.19
N ILE A 403 -27.81 9.73 3.40
CA ILE A 403 -28.47 8.73 4.25
C ILE A 403 -29.96 9.03 4.32
N VAL A 404 -30.79 8.07 3.93
CA VAL A 404 -32.26 8.23 3.86
C VAL A 404 -32.94 7.47 4.99
N PHE A 405 -33.84 8.13 5.72
CA PHE A 405 -34.65 7.54 6.79
C PHE A 405 -36.14 7.67 6.48
N THR A 406 -36.86 6.54 6.41
CA THR A 406 -38.30 6.52 6.11
C THR A 406 -38.96 5.18 6.48
N ASP A 407 -40.26 5.19 6.76
CA ASP A 407 -41.09 4.01 6.98
C ASP A 407 -42.11 3.73 5.85
N ALA A 408 -41.99 4.45 4.74
CA ALA A 408 -42.92 4.43 3.61
C ALA A 408 -42.23 4.23 2.24
N ASP A 409 -43.02 3.76 1.27
CA ASP A 409 -42.60 3.68 -0.13
C ASP A 409 -42.54 5.09 -0.76
N ALA A 410 -41.82 5.22 -1.88
CA ALA A 410 -41.74 6.46 -2.64
C ALA A 410 -42.99 6.64 -3.54
N LYS A 411 -43.75 7.72 -3.33
CA LYS A 411 -44.92 8.14 -4.12
C LYS A 411 -44.53 8.60 -5.52
N ASP A 412 -43.35 9.21 -5.61
CA ASP A 412 -42.72 9.77 -6.80
C ASP A 412 -41.70 8.78 -7.41
N PHE A 413 -42.08 7.50 -7.48
CA PHE A 413 -41.25 6.43 -8.06
C PHE A 413 -40.83 6.73 -9.50
N ASP A 414 -41.65 7.44 -10.27
CA ASP A 414 -41.37 7.87 -11.64
C ASP A 414 -40.11 8.73 -11.78
N ARG A 415 -39.65 9.35 -10.68
CA ARG A 415 -38.43 10.16 -10.61
C ARG A 415 -37.16 9.36 -10.25
N LEU A 416 -37.24 8.04 -10.13
CA LEU A 416 -36.08 7.19 -9.80
C LEU A 416 -34.86 7.46 -10.69
N GLN A 417 -35.07 7.61 -12.01
CA GLN A 417 -33.98 7.85 -12.95
C GLN A 417 -33.32 9.23 -12.73
N GLU A 418 -34.13 10.26 -12.46
CA GLU A 418 -33.64 11.62 -12.17
C GLU A 418 -32.74 11.62 -10.93
N VAL A 419 -33.17 10.94 -9.85
CA VAL A 419 -32.39 10.80 -8.61
C VAL A 419 -31.08 10.04 -8.88
N THR A 420 -31.17 8.96 -9.67
CA THR A 420 -30.01 8.11 -10.01
C THR A 420 -28.99 8.89 -10.82
N ASP A 421 -29.42 9.62 -11.84
CA ASP A 421 -28.53 10.42 -12.69
C ASP A 421 -27.85 11.55 -11.89
N ALA A 422 -28.60 12.22 -10.99
CA ALA A 422 -28.05 13.26 -10.13
C ALA A 422 -27.03 12.71 -9.12
N ALA A 423 -27.33 11.57 -8.50
CA ALA A 423 -26.43 10.88 -7.58
C ALA A 423 -25.15 10.41 -8.29
N MET A 424 -25.27 9.77 -9.45
CA MET A 424 -24.14 9.31 -10.26
C MET A 424 -23.26 10.47 -10.75
N ALA A 425 -23.86 11.58 -11.19
CA ALA A 425 -23.12 12.77 -11.65
C ALA A 425 -22.25 13.37 -10.54
N LYS A 426 -22.70 13.32 -9.29
CA LYS A 426 -21.93 13.75 -8.12
C LYS A 426 -21.14 12.61 -7.45
N HIS A 427 -21.21 11.37 -7.93
CA HIS A 427 -20.65 10.18 -7.29
C HIS A 427 -21.08 10.01 -5.81
N ILE A 428 -22.36 10.23 -5.53
CA ILE A 428 -22.94 10.14 -4.18
C ILE A 428 -23.64 8.79 -4.03
N PRO A 429 -23.14 7.86 -3.19
CA PRO A 429 -23.90 6.66 -2.83
C PRO A 429 -25.11 7.02 -1.97
N ILE A 430 -26.25 6.39 -2.26
CA ILE A 430 -27.49 6.56 -1.50
C ILE A 430 -27.70 5.35 -0.59
N THR A 431 -27.58 5.56 0.72
CA THR A 431 -27.82 4.53 1.74
C THR A 431 -29.18 4.73 2.38
N SER A 432 -30.04 3.72 2.32
CA SER A 432 -31.42 3.83 2.78
C SER A 432 -31.66 2.96 4.01
N VAL A 433 -32.29 3.52 5.05
CA VAL A 433 -32.69 2.83 6.28
C VAL A 433 -34.22 2.84 6.35
N LEU A 434 -34.82 1.66 6.18
CA LEU A 434 -36.25 1.49 6.00
C LEU A 434 -36.88 0.75 7.19
N SER A 435 -38.01 1.26 7.69
CA SER A 435 -38.88 0.55 8.64
C SER A 435 -40.15 0.06 7.93
N SER A 436 -40.42 -1.25 7.95
CA SER A 436 -41.39 -1.88 7.04
C SER A 436 -42.84 -1.88 7.55
N GLN A 437 -43.46 -0.74 7.90
CA GLN A 437 -44.81 -0.78 8.52
C GLN A 437 -45.81 0.36 8.26
N CYS A 438 -45.69 1.20 7.21
CA CYS A 438 -46.84 2.04 6.88
C CYS A 438 -48.01 1.20 6.29
N SER A 439 -48.88 0.70 7.16
CA SER A 439 -50.00 -0.18 6.81
C SER A 439 -51.29 0.61 6.60
N SER A 440 -51.65 0.84 5.33
CA SER A 440 -53.02 1.22 4.98
C SER A 440 -53.97 0.11 5.44
N ARG A 441 -54.91 0.41 6.35
CA ARG A 441 -55.95 -0.54 6.81
C ARG A 441 -56.78 -1.05 5.62
N LYS A 442 -56.42 -2.17 4.99
CA LYS A 442 -57.33 -3.06 4.27
C LYS A 442 -56.69 -4.44 3.98
N ARG A 443 -57.30 -5.45 4.63
CA ARG A 443 -57.23 -6.92 4.43
C ARG A 443 -55.91 -7.65 4.71
N ARG A 444 -55.93 -8.37 5.84
CA ARG A 444 -55.06 -9.52 6.15
C ARG A 444 -55.36 -10.63 5.14
N ASP A 445 -54.43 -10.92 4.23
CA ASP A 445 -54.14 -12.25 3.64
C ASP A 445 -53.11 -12.25 2.48
N ILE A 446 -52.47 -11.12 2.13
CA ILE A 446 -51.43 -11.05 1.07
C ILE A 446 -50.10 -10.46 1.59
N LEU A 447 -49.77 -10.73 2.86
CA LEU A 447 -48.67 -10.02 3.57
C LEU A 447 -47.26 -10.50 3.21
N VAL A 448 -47.08 -11.66 2.57
CA VAL A 448 -45.75 -12.19 2.23
C VAL A 448 -45.34 -11.88 0.78
N ARG A 449 -46.29 -11.77 -0.16
CA ARG A 449 -45.98 -11.46 -1.58
C ARG A 449 -45.83 -9.97 -1.87
N LYS A 450 -46.47 -9.10 -1.09
CA LYS A 450 -46.42 -7.64 -1.30
C LYS A 450 -45.14 -6.98 -0.74
N ARG A 451 -44.49 -7.60 0.26
CA ARG A 451 -43.26 -7.12 0.91
C ARG A 451 -42.05 -7.02 -0.06
N ARG A 452 -42.12 -7.70 -1.22
CA ARG A 452 -41.08 -7.67 -2.27
C ARG A 452 -41.25 -6.57 -3.33
N GLU A 453 -42.41 -5.90 -3.41
CA GLU A 453 -42.66 -4.83 -4.40
C GLU A 453 -42.52 -3.42 -3.79
N THR A 454 -42.69 -3.28 -2.48
CA THR A 454 -42.77 -1.98 -1.78
C THR A 454 -41.40 -1.28 -1.63
N GLN A 455 -40.31 -2.02 -1.38
CA GLN A 455 -38.96 -1.44 -1.21
C GLN A 455 -38.15 -1.26 -2.52
N LEU A 456 -38.77 -1.51 -3.68
CA LEU A 456 -38.06 -1.60 -4.96
C LEU A 456 -37.38 -0.29 -5.40
N PHE A 457 -37.93 0.86 -4.98
CA PHE A 457 -37.35 2.18 -5.28
C PHE A 457 -35.96 2.31 -4.67
N TYR A 458 -35.87 2.14 -3.35
CA TYR A 458 -34.62 2.26 -2.59
C TYR A 458 -33.62 1.18 -2.99
N GLN A 459 -34.08 -0.06 -3.24
CA GLN A 459 -33.21 -1.14 -3.71
C GLN A 459 -32.53 -0.77 -5.04
N ARG A 460 -33.29 -0.35 -6.05
CA ARG A 460 -32.72 0.02 -7.36
C ARG A 460 -31.83 1.25 -7.28
N LEU A 461 -32.21 2.23 -6.45
CA LEU A 461 -31.44 3.45 -6.27
C LEU A 461 -30.09 3.16 -5.60
N SER A 462 -30.09 2.41 -4.50
CA SER A 462 -28.87 2.02 -3.79
C SER A 462 -27.98 1.13 -4.68
N GLU A 463 -28.53 0.13 -5.39
CA GLU A 463 -27.78 -0.70 -6.33
C GLU A 463 -27.12 0.12 -7.46
N SER A 464 -27.84 1.10 -8.03
CA SER A 464 -27.33 1.91 -9.15
C SER A 464 -26.30 2.97 -8.72
N THR A 465 -26.32 3.39 -7.46
CA THR A 465 -25.45 4.44 -6.91
C THR A 465 -24.29 3.90 -6.07
N GLY A 466 -24.23 2.57 -5.86
CA GLY A 466 -23.23 1.92 -5.02
C GLY A 466 -23.49 2.05 -3.52
N GLY A 467 -24.73 2.37 -3.12
CA GLY A 467 -25.18 2.40 -1.72
C GLY A 467 -25.85 1.09 -1.27
N THR A 468 -26.32 1.06 -0.03
CA THR A 468 -26.92 -0.13 0.60
C THR A 468 -28.32 0.16 1.13
N VAL A 469 -29.21 -0.83 1.11
CA VAL A 469 -30.51 -0.77 1.79
C VAL A 469 -30.47 -1.61 3.05
N TYR A 470 -30.84 -0.99 4.16
CA TYR A 470 -31.02 -1.63 5.44
C TYR A 470 -32.50 -1.69 5.79
N SER A 471 -33.00 -2.86 6.14
CA SER A 471 -34.36 -3.06 6.62
C SER A 471 -34.32 -3.41 8.10
N THR A 472 -35.01 -2.64 8.93
CA THR A 472 -35.03 -2.82 10.39
C THR A 472 -36.46 -2.69 10.94
N ASP A 473 -36.67 -3.17 12.16
CA ASP A 473 -37.93 -3.03 12.89
C ASP A 473 -37.93 -1.72 13.70
N LYS A 474 -39.12 -1.24 14.10
CA LYS A 474 -39.29 0.06 14.81
C LYS A 474 -38.39 0.20 16.05
N ASP A 475 -38.12 -0.91 16.74
CA ASP A 475 -37.32 -0.95 17.96
C ASP A 475 -35.80 -0.89 17.72
N ASN A 476 -35.35 -1.17 16.49
CA ASN A 476 -33.92 -1.28 16.11
C ASN A 476 -33.50 -0.26 15.03
N PHE A 477 -34.30 0.80 14.83
CA PHE A 477 -34.02 1.81 13.80
C PHE A 477 -32.67 2.51 13.99
N GLY A 478 -32.23 2.64 15.24
CA GLY A 478 -30.98 3.32 15.58
C GLY A 478 -29.70 2.48 15.47
N SER A 479 -29.78 1.15 15.53
CA SER A 479 -28.57 0.29 15.50
C SER A 479 -27.97 0.15 14.10
N VAL A 480 -28.78 0.28 13.05
CA VAL A 480 -28.34 0.20 11.65
C VAL A 480 -27.36 1.32 11.25
N LEU A 481 -27.41 2.46 11.95
CA LEU A 481 -26.65 3.66 11.58
C LEU A 481 -25.14 3.55 11.76
N THR A 482 -24.63 2.76 12.70
CA THR A 482 -23.18 2.61 12.93
C THR A 482 -22.47 2.05 11.68
N GLU A 483 -23.15 1.21 10.89
CA GLU A 483 -22.64 0.75 9.60
C GLU A 483 -22.67 1.83 8.52
N VAL A 484 -23.58 2.79 8.62
CA VAL A 484 -23.64 3.92 7.70
C VAL A 484 -22.48 4.89 7.95
N VAL A 485 -22.03 5.04 9.20
CA VAL A 485 -20.84 5.82 9.58
C VAL A 485 -19.57 5.30 8.88
N GLU A 486 -19.44 3.97 8.70
CA GLU A 486 -18.33 3.32 7.98
C GLU A 486 -18.17 3.81 6.54
N VAL A 487 -19.30 4.12 5.89
CA VAL A 487 -19.35 4.55 4.48
C VAL A 487 -18.99 6.03 4.34
N VAL A 488 -19.33 6.86 5.34
CA VAL A 488 -19.12 8.32 5.24
C VAL A 488 -17.68 8.73 5.56
N PHE A 489 -17.04 8.04 6.50
CA PHE A 489 -15.69 8.40 6.95
C PHE A 489 -14.76 7.18 6.92
N PRO A 490 -14.25 6.81 5.73
CA PRO A 490 -13.29 5.74 5.65
C PRO A 490 -12.00 6.19 6.35
N THR A 491 -11.59 5.45 7.37
CA THR A 491 -10.17 5.33 7.76
C THR A 491 -9.62 4.02 7.15
N SER A 492 -8.35 3.68 7.33
CA SER A 492 -7.76 2.54 6.60
C SER A 492 -8.37 1.25 7.09
N GLU A 493 -9.17 0.63 6.22
CA GLU A 493 -9.76 -0.67 6.47
C GLU A 493 -8.64 -1.72 6.44
N VAL A 494 -8.29 -2.22 7.62
CA VAL A 494 -7.33 -3.29 7.83
C VAL A 494 -8.04 -4.60 8.14
N LEU A 495 -7.45 -5.70 7.69
CA LEU A 495 -7.89 -7.02 8.08
C LEU A 495 -7.19 -7.41 9.38
N ILE A 496 -7.95 -7.76 10.41
CA ILE A 496 -7.39 -8.28 11.67
C ILE A 496 -7.23 -9.79 11.52
N GLU A 497 -8.33 -10.49 11.28
CA GLU A 497 -8.36 -11.95 11.18
C GLU A 497 -9.60 -12.45 10.43
N THR A 498 -9.47 -13.58 9.75
CA THR A 498 -10.59 -14.32 9.17
C THR A 498 -10.43 -15.79 9.56
N TYR A 499 -11.50 -16.44 10.03
CA TYR A 499 -11.49 -17.86 10.35
C TYR A 499 -12.86 -18.51 10.28
N GLU A 500 -12.87 -19.83 10.10
CA GLU A 500 -14.05 -20.67 10.23
C GLU A 500 -14.13 -21.22 11.66
N TRP A 501 -15.26 -21.00 12.31
CA TRP A 501 -15.54 -21.49 13.66
C TRP A 501 -16.46 -22.71 13.59
N GLN A 502 -15.85 -23.89 13.54
CA GLN A 502 -16.51 -25.19 13.32
C GLN A 502 -17.46 -25.60 14.46
N ASP A 503 -18.52 -26.34 14.14
CA ASP A 503 -19.55 -26.82 15.09
C ASP A 503 -19.04 -27.65 16.27
N ASN A 504 -17.85 -28.22 16.21
CA ASN A 504 -17.25 -28.99 17.31
C ASN A 504 -16.37 -28.12 18.23
N GLU A 505 -16.09 -26.87 17.84
CA GLU A 505 -15.27 -25.94 18.61
C GLU A 505 -16.12 -25.12 19.60
N VAL A 506 -15.97 -25.45 20.89
CA VAL A 506 -16.69 -24.81 22.00
C VAL A 506 -15.91 -23.68 22.69
N GLU A 507 -14.63 -23.53 22.38
CA GLU A 507 -13.79 -22.50 22.99
C GLU A 507 -14.12 -21.10 22.45
N ASN A 508 -14.15 -20.13 23.36
CA ASN A 508 -14.32 -18.73 23.00
C ASN A 508 -13.12 -18.23 22.18
N LYS A 509 -13.37 -17.44 21.14
CA LYS A 509 -12.33 -16.91 20.26
C LYS A 509 -11.87 -15.53 20.73
N LEU A 510 -10.56 -15.39 20.95
CA LEU A 510 -9.93 -14.13 21.38
C LEU A 510 -9.83 -13.14 20.20
N ILE A 511 -10.11 -11.87 20.48
CA ILE A 511 -9.91 -10.74 19.58
C ILE A 511 -9.08 -9.69 20.32
N ASN A 512 -7.92 -9.34 19.78
CA ASN A 512 -7.09 -8.26 20.32
C ASN A 512 -7.45 -6.95 19.62
N VAL A 513 -7.93 -5.98 20.39
CA VAL A 513 -8.27 -4.63 19.91
C VAL A 513 -7.20 -3.67 20.41
N ASP A 514 -6.32 -3.26 19.51
CA ASP A 514 -5.21 -2.36 19.83
C ASP A 514 -5.58 -0.87 19.73
N GLY A 515 -4.68 0.00 20.21
CA GLY A 515 -4.96 1.41 20.36
C GLY A 515 -5.03 2.26 19.10
N SER A 516 -4.68 1.68 17.96
CA SER A 516 -4.85 2.36 16.67
C SER A 516 -6.23 2.15 16.06
N ILE A 517 -7.05 1.25 16.61
CA ILE A 517 -8.38 0.92 16.08
C ILE A 517 -9.40 1.97 16.49
N GLN A 518 -10.03 2.58 15.50
CA GLN A 518 -11.11 3.56 15.66
C GLN A 518 -12.50 2.94 15.52
N LEU A 519 -12.61 1.85 14.78
CA LEU A 519 -13.85 1.09 14.65
C LEU A 519 -13.50 -0.37 14.34
N LEU A 520 -14.09 -1.29 15.09
CA LEU A 520 -13.99 -2.72 14.90
C LEU A 520 -15.26 -3.23 14.24
N LYS A 521 -15.13 -4.04 13.19
CA LYS A 521 -16.23 -4.69 12.51
C LYS A 521 -16.04 -6.20 12.47
N ILE A 522 -17.04 -6.93 12.95
CA ILE A 522 -17.08 -8.39 12.98
C ILE A 522 -18.25 -8.85 12.11
N SER A 523 -17.92 -9.47 10.99
CA SER A 523 -18.87 -10.08 10.06
C SER A 523 -18.99 -11.57 10.36
N ILE A 524 -20.21 -12.06 10.56
CA ILE A 524 -20.50 -13.45 10.90
C ILE A 524 -21.45 -14.02 9.85
N LYS A 525 -20.94 -14.91 9.01
CA LYS A 525 -21.76 -15.67 8.05
C LYS A 525 -22.17 -17.01 8.64
N GLY A 526 -23.37 -17.45 8.28
CA GLY A 526 -24.00 -18.67 8.81
C GLY A 526 -24.85 -18.44 10.06
N GLY A 527 -25.01 -17.17 10.48
CA GLY A 527 -25.98 -16.79 11.52
C GLY A 527 -27.41 -16.69 10.97
N SER A 528 -28.38 -17.00 11.82
CA SER A 528 -29.81 -16.83 11.53
C SER A 528 -30.50 -15.86 12.50
N ASP A 529 -29.86 -15.56 13.63
CA ASP A 529 -30.37 -14.65 14.65
C ASP A 529 -29.22 -13.81 15.26
N GLU A 530 -29.53 -12.59 15.69
CA GLU A 530 -28.63 -11.68 16.41
C GLU A 530 -28.30 -12.18 17.83
N ARG A 531 -28.62 -13.42 18.19
CA ARG A 531 -28.24 -14.01 19.48
C ARG A 531 -27.39 -15.26 19.33
N ASP A 532 -27.05 -15.64 18.10
CA ASP A 532 -26.28 -16.85 17.80
C ASP A 532 -24.86 -16.81 18.37
N ILE A 533 -24.27 -15.62 18.46
CA ILE A 533 -22.92 -15.36 18.98
C ILE A 533 -22.95 -14.17 19.93
N ASP A 534 -22.28 -14.24 21.06
CA ASP A 534 -22.04 -13.08 21.94
C ASP A 534 -20.63 -12.53 21.75
N PHE A 535 -20.50 -11.22 21.89
CA PHE A 535 -19.21 -10.55 22.04
C PHE A 535 -19.04 -10.14 23.51
N LEU A 536 -17.88 -10.42 24.10
CA LEU A 536 -17.65 -10.33 25.54
C LEU A 536 -16.44 -9.44 25.86
N TYR A 537 -16.54 -8.68 26.96
CA TYR A 537 -15.41 -8.01 27.59
C TYR A 537 -14.41 -9.02 28.19
N GLN A 538 -13.20 -8.58 28.57
CA GLN A 538 -12.22 -9.41 29.28
C GLN A 538 -12.77 -10.09 30.55
N ASN A 539 -13.68 -9.42 31.27
CA ASN A 539 -14.28 -9.94 32.48
C ASN A 539 -15.39 -11.00 32.21
N GLY A 540 -15.64 -11.36 30.95
CA GLY A 540 -16.66 -12.33 30.53
C GLY A 540 -18.08 -11.78 30.43
N THR A 541 -18.29 -10.50 30.73
CA THR A 541 -19.59 -9.85 30.58
C THR A 541 -19.89 -9.64 29.11
N ALA A 542 -21.11 -9.98 28.67
CA ALA A 542 -21.54 -9.73 27.31
C ALA A 542 -21.64 -8.23 27.04
N ILE A 543 -21.11 -7.81 25.91
CA ILE A 543 -21.24 -6.46 25.39
C ILE A 543 -22.69 -6.30 24.93
N THR A 544 -23.39 -5.36 25.55
CA THR A 544 -24.67 -4.91 25.03
C THR A 544 -24.40 -4.04 23.82
N PHE A 545 -25.21 -4.19 22.77
CA PHE A 545 -25.17 -3.35 21.58
C PHE A 545 -26.30 -2.32 21.69
N PRO A 546 -26.15 -1.24 22.51
CA PRO A 546 -27.09 -0.13 22.47
C PRO A 546 -27.02 0.51 21.10
N SER A 547 -28.04 1.25 20.68
CA SER A 547 -28.02 1.95 19.40
C SER A 547 -26.86 2.97 19.29
N THR A 548 -26.18 3.32 20.38
CA THR A 548 -25.09 4.32 20.43
C THR A 548 -23.72 3.67 20.57
N GLY A 549 -22.83 3.87 19.59
CA GLY A 549 -21.41 3.47 19.66
C GLY A 549 -21.11 1.97 19.49
N ALA A 550 -22.13 1.12 19.49
CA ALA A 550 -22.06 -0.27 19.05
C ALA A 550 -23.32 -0.58 18.23
N SER A 551 -23.24 -1.53 17.31
CA SER A 551 -24.41 -2.01 16.58
C SER A 551 -24.34 -3.49 16.34
N ARG A 552 -25.53 -4.06 16.17
CA ARG A 552 -25.72 -5.42 15.70
C ARG A 552 -26.89 -5.42 14.73
N VAL A 553 -26.66 -6.00 13.55
CA VAL A 553 -27.63 -6.00 12.44
C VAL A 553 -27.54 -7.33 11.70
N ILE A 554 -28.68 -7.83 11.24
CA ILE A 554 -28.74 -8.89 10.21
C ILE A 554 -28.94 -8.27 8.84
N THR A 555 -28.04 -8.57 7.91
CA THR A 555 -28.19 -8.17 6.51
C THR A 555 -29.24 -9.02 5.79
N SER A 556 -29.69 -8.56 4.62
CA SER A 556 -30.60 -9.32 3.74
C SER A 556 -30.08 -10.71 3.33
N ASN A 557 -28.80 -10.99 3.54
CA ASN A 557 -28.12 -12.22 3.16
C ASN A 557 -27.88 -13.18 4.35
N ASN A 558 -28.56 -12.98 5.49
CA ASN A 558 -28.36 -13.74 6.73
C ASN A 558 -26.91 -13.69 7.23
N GLU A 559 -26.29 -12.52 7.13
CA GLU A 559 -25.00 -12.23 7.75
C GLU A 559 -25.25 -11.33 8.96
N VAL A 560 -24.77 -11.75 10.14
CA VAL A 560 -24.81 -10.93 11.35
C VAL A 560 -23.56 -10.06 11.35
N ILE A 561 -23.76 -8.75 11.35
CA ILE A 561 -22.68 -7.77 11.46
C ILE A 561 -22.74 -7.16 12.85
N MET A 562 -21.60 -7.14 13.53
CA MET A 562 -21.40 -6.43 14.80
C MET A 562 -20.34 -5.37 14.58
N SER A 563 -20.67 -4.11 14.84
CA SER A 563 -19.72 -2.99 14.72
C SER A 563 -19.59 -2.27 16.06
N ILE A 564 -18.37 -1.87 16.43
CA ILE A 564 -18.06 -1.22 17.70
C ILE A 564 -17.08 -0.09 17.48
N GLN A 565 -17.53 1.14 17.75
CA GLN A 565 -16.74 2.35 17.58
C GLN A 565 -15.86 2.59 18.82
N SER A 566 -14.65 3.07 18.61
CA SER A 566 -13.65 3.26 19.65
C SER A 566 -14.00 4.38 20.65
N ILE A 567 -13.84 4.03 21.94
CA ILE A 567 -13.64 4.79 23.19
C ILE A 567 -14.56 5.98 23.57
N LEU A 568 -15.12 6.75 22.66
CA LEU A 568 -15.78 8.03 23.04
C LEU A 568 -17.25 7.92 23.47
N PHE A 569 -17.91 6.78 23.27
CA PHE A 569 -19.37 6.65 23.49
C PHE A 569 -19.82 5.50 24.40
N ILE A 570 -18.94 4.55 24.73
CA ILE A 570 -19.24 3.43 25.65
C ILE A 570 -18.31 3.54 26.86
N SER A 571 -18.84 3.94 28.01
CA SER A 571 -18.10 3.86 29.28
C SER A 571 -17.66 2.41 29.53
N ASN A 572 -16.34 2.15 29.57
CA ASN A 572 -15.63 0.89 29.85
C ASN A 572 -15.02 0.09 28.67
N LEU A 573 -15.08 0.56 27.42
CA LEU A 573 -14.39 -0.14 26.31
C LEU A 573 -12.96 0.42 26.14
N THR A 574 -11.95 -0.30 26.64
CA THR A 574 -10.52 0.04 26.55
C THR A 574 -9.82 -0.86 25.53
N HIS A 575 -8.70 -0.43 24.94
CA HIS A 575 -7.84 -1.35 24.16
C HIS A 575 -7.50 -2.59 24.99
N GLY A 576 -7.51 -3.78 24.38
CA GLY A 576 -7.34 -5.03 25.12
C GLY A 576 -7.96 -6.25 24.45
N ALA A 577 -8.11 -7.31 25.24
CA ALA A 577 -8.64 -8.60 24.79
C ALA A 577 -10.17 -8.65 24.85
N TYR A 578 -10.79 -9.21 23.83
CA TYR A 578 -12.23 -9.44 23.78
C TYR A 578 -12.50 -10.86 23.32
N PHE A 579 -13.72 -11.36 23.52
CA PHE A 579 -14.04 -12.74 23.18
C PHE A 579 -15.33 -12.85 22.39
N LEU A 580 -15.35 -13.73 21.38
CA LEU A 580 -16.59 -14.24 20.82
C LEU A 580 -16.97 -15.55 21.51
N ARG A 581 -18.26 -15.72 21.83
CA ARG A 581 -18.84 -16.94 22.41
C ARG A 581 -19.99 -17.43 21.53
N LYS A 582 -20.01 -18.73 21.20
CA LYS A 582 -21.15 -19.38 20.56
C LYS A 582 -22.28 -19.57 21.56
N ASN A 583 -23.49 -19.15 21.18
CA ASN A 583 -24.72 -19.52 21.89
C ASN A 583 -25.44 -20.66 21.17
N ILE A 584 -25.34 -20.71 19.84
CA ILE A 584 -25.85 -21.79 19.01
C ILE A 584 -24.69 -22.56 18.41
N ASN A 585 -24.81 -23.89 18.43
CA ASN A 585 -23.77 -24.75 17.89
C ASN A 585 -23.95 -24.93 16.38
N HIS A 586 -23.24 -24.12 15.61
CA HIS A 586 -23.25 -24.11 14.16
C HIS A 586 -21.86 -23.68 13.63
N THR A 587 -21.57 -23.95 12.35
CA THR A 587 -20.35 -23.48 11.71
C THR A 587 -20.52 -22.04 11.25
N TYR A 588 -19.65 -21.14 11.72
CA TYR A 588 -19.66 -19.73 11.33
C TYR A 588 -18.39 -19.37 10.57
N VAL A 589 -18.49 -18.47 9.61
CA VAL A 589 -17.32 -17.82 9.01
C VAL A 589 -17.22 -16.42 9.59
N ILE A 590 -16.15 -16.16 10.32
CA ILE A 590 -15.91 -14.90 11.02
C ILE A 590 -14.89 -14.09 10.23
N ASN A 591 -15.24 -12.85 9.90
CA ASN A 591 -14.33 -11.90 9.28
C ASN A 591 -14.23 -10.63 10.15
N ILE A 592 -13.04 -10.36 10.66
CA ILE A 592 -12.77 -9.24 11.56
C ILE A 592 -11.95 -8.21 10.81
N THR A 593 -12.55 -7.05 10.58
CA THR A 593 -11.91 -5.89 9.96
C THR A 593 -11.93 -4.74 10.93
N ALA A 594 -11.04 -3.78 10.72
CA ALA A 594 -11.00 -2.58 11.53
C ALA A 594 -10.61 -1.38 10.70
N GLN A 595 -11.06 -0.25 11.19
CA GLN A 595 -10.59 1.08 10.84
C GLN A 595 -9.41 1.41 11.74
N SER A 596 -8.20 1.50 11.19
CA SER A 596 -6.98 1.64 11.97
C SER A 596 -5.96 2.59 11.35
N SER A 597 -5.21 3.31 12.18
CA SER A 597 -4.05 4.10 11.73
C SER A 597 -2.80 3.26 11.48
N ILE A 598 -2.78 1.97 11.85
CA ILE A 598 -1.67 1.03 11.60
C ILE A 598 -2.09 0.06 10.49
N LYS A 599 -1.40 0.15 9.35
CA LYS A 599 -1.60 -0.68 8.16
C LYS A 599 -0.36 -1.52 7.87
N VAL A 600 -0.56 -2.73 7.35
CA VAL A 600 0.53 -3.61 6.90
C VAL A 600 0.52 -3.79 5.39
N VAL A 601 1.70 -3.86 4.79
CA VAL A 601 1.92 -4.22 3.38
C VAL A 601 3.02 -5.26 3.31
N ASP A 602 2.80 -6.30 2.52
CA ASP A 602 3.72 -7.42 2.39
C ASP A 602 4.39 -7.51 1.03
N GLY A 603 5.48 -8.27 1.00
CA GLY A 603 6.12 -8.71 -0.23
C GLY A 603 6.88 -10.02 0.00
N MET A 604 6.97 -10.82 -1.07
CA MET A 604 7.74 -12.05 -1.10
C MET A 604 8.90 -11.92 -2.09
N TYR A 605 10.05 -12.48 -1.76
CA TYR A 605 11.30 -12.23 -2.46
C TYR A 605 12.09 -13.51 -2.66
N GLU A 606 12.61 -13.66 -3.86
CA GLU A 606 13.52 -14.72 -4.22
C GLU A 606 14.97 -14.25 -4.09
N LYS A 607 15.85 -15.15 -3.65
CA LYS A 607 17.28 -14.87 -3.64
C LYS A 607 17.84 -15.16 -5.02
N SER A 608 18.26 -14.11 -5.70
CA SER A 608 18.95 -14.22 -7.00
C SER A 608 20.27 -14.99 -6.86
N THR A 609 20.85 -15.41 -7.98
CA THR A 609 22.16 -16.08 -8.04
C THR A 609 23.30 -15.24 -7.44
N SER A 610 23.10 -13.92 -7.35
CA SER A 610 24.03 -12.98 -6.74
C SER A 610 23.96 -12.94 -5.22
N GLY A 611 22.91 -13.50 -4.63
CA GLY A 611 22.59 -13.35 -3.21
C GLY A 611 21.66 -12.18 -2.89
N SER A 612 21.34 -11.29 -3.85
CA SER A 612 20.39 -10.19 -3.69
C SER A 612 18.94 -10.69 -3.66
N LEU A 613 18.09 -10.00 -2.89
CA LEU A 613 16.65 -10.27 -2.84
C LEU A 613 15.92 -9.51 -3.95
N VAL A 614 15.17 -10.23 -4.78
CA VAL A 614 14.36 -9.71 -5.88
C VAL A 614 12.90 -9.97 -5.59
N THR A 615 12.02 -9.00 -5.84
CA THR A 615 10.58 -9.19 -5.66
C THR A 615 10.10 -10.35 -6.51
N LEU A 616 9.43 -11.32 -5.87
CA LEU A 616 8.81 -12.45 -6.54
C LEU A 616 7.73 -11.95 -7.51
N LYS A 617 7.84 -12.34 -8.77
CA LYS A 617 6.83 -12.03 -9.79
C LYS A 617 5.94 -13.24 -10.03
N GLY A 618 4.69 -13.13 -9.62
CA GLY A 618 3.68 -14.17 -9.82
C GLY A 618 3.49 -15.03 -8.55
N SER A 619 3.00 -16.24 -8.75
CA SER A 619 2.74 -17.18 -7.65
C SER A 619 4.03 -17.82 -7.13
N PRO A 620 4.15 -18.06 -5.82
CA PRO A 620 5.27 -18.81 -5.28
C PRO A 620 5.22 -20.28 -5.69
N VAL A 621 6.38 -20.93 -5.73
CA VAL A 621 6.50 -22.36 -6.03
C VAL A 621 6.49 -23.14 -4.71
N SER A 622 5.65 -24.17 -4.62
CA SER A 622 5.55 -25.04 -3.45
C SER A 622 6.90 -25.72 -3.16
N GLY A 623 7.28 -25.81 -1.88
CA GLY A 623 8.54 -26.38 -1.41
C GLY A 623 9.75 -25.45 -1.50
N ASN A 624 9.68 -24.36 -2.28
CA ASN A 624 10.76 -23.39 -2.37
C ASN A 624 10.84 -22.50 -1.13
N ASN A 625 12.04 -21.98 -0.86
CA ASN A 625 12.30 -21.03 0.22
C ASN A 625 12.35 -19.60 -0.35
N TYR A 626 11.64 -18.68 0.30
CA TYR A 626 11.59 -17.26 -0.06
C TYR A 626 11.79 -16.40 1.18
N THR A 627 12.33 -15.21 1.01
CA THR A 627 12.34 -14.20 2.08
C THR A 627 11.04 -13.42 2.01
N TYR A 628 10.37 -13.27 3.14
CA TYR A 628 9.11 -12.55 3.27
C TYR A 628 9.29 -11.29 4.12
N PHE A 629 8.78 -10.17 3.63
CA PHE A 629 8.80 -8.90 4.35
C PHE A 629 7.39 -8.40 4.60
N VAL A 630 7.19 -7.76 5.75
CA VAL A 630 6.00 -6.99 6.08
C VAL A 630 6.41 -5.62 6.59
N VAL A 631 5.98 -4.56 5.91
CA VAL A 631 6.10 -3.18 6.36
C VAL A 631 4.87 -2.85 7.21
N VAL A 632 5.09 -2.39 8.44
CA VAL A 632 4.08 -1.92 9.39
C VAL A 632 4.15 -0.40 9.44
N PHE A 633 3.20 0.26 8.79
CA PHE A 633 3.15 1.72 8.76
C PHE A 633 2.65 2.29 10.09
N ASN A 634 3.14 3.50 10.41
CA ASN A 634 2.78 4.22 11.63
C ASN A 634 3.12 3.43 12.91
N MET A 635 4.20 2.65 12.85
CA MET A 635 4.76 1.92 13.98
C MET A 635 6.27 2.13 13.99
N VAL A 636 6.78 2.68 15.09
CA VAL A 636 8.20 2.97 15.29
C VAL A 636 8.64 2.33 16.59
N ASN A 637 9.81 1.69 16.59
CA ASN A 637 10.38 0.96 17.73
C ASN A 637 9.47 -0.15 18.28
N GLY A 638 8.66 -0.76 17.42
CA GLY A 638 7.91 -1.97 17.74
C GLY A 638 8.78 -3.22 17.67
N THR A 639 8.19 -4.36 18.05
CA THR A 639 8.81 -5.68 17.96
C THR A 639 7.96 -6.61 17.11
N CYS A 640 8.58 -7.27 16.13
CA CYS A 640 7.92 -8.31 15.35
C CYS A 640 7.95 -9.62 16.15
N ASN A 641 6.83 -10.00 16.76
CA ASN A 641 6.79 -11.15 17.67
C ASN A 641 6.69 -12.46 16.90
N ASN A 642 5.67 -12.57 16.04
CA ASN A 642 5.40 -13.77 15.28
C ASN A 642 4.75 -13.45 13.94
N LEU A 643 5.07 -14.26 12.95
CA LEU A 643 4.41 -14.30 11.66
C LEU A 643 3.82 -15.69 11.46
N TYR A 644 2.54 -15.78 11.09
CA TYR A 644 1.83 -17.04 10.90
C TYR A 644 1.40 -17.21 9.45
N MET A 645 1.62 -18.39 8.88
CA MET A 645 0.88 -18.83 7.71
C MET A 645 -0.48 -19.34 8.15
N VAL A 646 -1.54 -18.75 7.62
CA VAL A 646 -2.92 -19.16 7.90
C VAL A 646 -3.55 -19.76 6.65
N ASN A 647 -4.28 -20.87 6.80
CA ASN A 647 -5.01 -21.47 5.70
C ASN A 647 -6.34 -20.72 5.41
N SER A 648 -7.11 -21.19 4.44
CA SER A 648 -8.41 -20.60 4.06
C SER A 648 -9.45 -20.63 5.18
N SER A 649 -9.33 -21.55 6.12
CA SER A 649 -10.19 -21.65 7.31
C SER A 649 -9.68 -20.82 8.49
N GLY A 650 -8.57 -20.08 8.33
CA GLY A 650 -8.00 -19.19 9.35
C GLY A 650 -7.14 -19.86 10.42
N TYR A 651 -6.86 -21.16 10.29
CA TYR A 651 -6.00 -21.87 11.24
C TYR A 651 -4.53 -21.51 11.00
N ASN A 652 -3.80 -21.22 12.08
CA ASN A 652 -2.35 -21.04 12.06
C ASN A 652 -1.68 -22.39 11.77
N MET A 653 -1.12 -22.52 10.57
CA MET A 653 -0.47 -23.76 10.13
C MET A 653 1.00 -23.79 10.51
N VAL A 654 1.70 -22.67 10.33
CA VAL A 654 3.14 -22.52 10.58
C VAL A 654 3.39 -21.18 11.24
N SER A 655 4.33 -21.11 12.18
CA SER A 655 4.80 -19.88 12.80
C SER A 655 6.28 -19.63 12.52
N TYR A 656 6.62 -18.36 12.37
CA TYR A 656 7.97 -17.86 12.18
C TYR A 656 8.25 -16.77 13.22
N THR A 657 9.52 -16.59 13.55
CA THR A 657 10.01 -15.49 14.39
C THR A 657 10.75 -14.51 13.48
N PRO A 658 10.10 -13.43 13.03
CA PRO A 658 10.72 -12.46 12.15
C PRO A 658 11.71 -11.53 12.88
N ASP A 659 12.72 -11.08 12.17
CA ASP A 659 13.56 -9.96 12.60
C ASP A 659 12.77 -8.65 12.49
N SER A 660 13.05 -7.70 13.38
CA SER A 660 12.45 -6.36 13.36
C SER A 660 13.47 -5.26 13.07
N ARG A 661 13.09 -4.31 12.22
CA ARG A 661 13.89 -3.10 11.94
C ARG A 661 12.97 -1.89 11.88
N SER A 662 13.20 -0.90 12.74
CA SER A 662 12.46 0.35 12.71
C SER A 662 13.17 1.41 11.87
N SER A 663 12.41 2.15 11.07
CA SER A 663 12.79 3.44 10.51
C SER A 663 12.22 4.57 11.36
N GLU A 664 12.23 5.80 10.83
CA GLU A 664 11.64 6.96 11.49
C GLU A 664 10.09 6.97 11.43
N TYR A 665 9.48 6.23 10.49
CA TYR A 665 8.03 6.26 10.24
C TYR A 665 7.35 4.88 10.17
N ASP A 666 8.13 3.82 9.94
CA ASP A 666 7.64 2.46 9.78
C ASP A 666 8.54 1.43 10.48
N MET A 667 8.04 0.20 10.55
CA MET A 667 8.81 -0.96 10.99
C MET A 667 8.72 -2.04 9.92
N LEU A 668 9.86 -2.65 9.62
CA LEU A 668 9.98 -3.79 8.72
C LEU A 668 10.14 -5.08 9.54
N CYS A 669 9.31 -6.07 9.26
CA CYS A 669 9.44 -7.44 9.75
C CYS A 669 9.93 -8.34 8.61
N SER A 670 10.92 -9.21 8.85
CA SER A 670 11.48 -10.08 7.82
C SER A 670 11.78 -11.49 8.30
N THR A 671 11.52 -12.52 7.47
CA THR A 671 11.93 -13.91 7.76
C THR A 671 11.98 -14.75 6.49
N ASP A 672 12.71 -15.85 6.50
CA ASP A 672 12.70 -16.85 5.43
C ASP A 672 11.56 -17.86 5.67
N ILE A 673 10.80 -18.17 4.61
CA ILE A 673 9.62 -19.02 4.64
C ILE A 673 9.69 -20.12 3.58
N VAL A 674 9.25 -21.32 3.93
CA VAL A 674 9.08 -22.44 3.01
C VAL A 674 7.63 -22.52 2.58
N ILE A 675 7.40 -22.53 1.26
CA ILE A 675 6.05 -22.41 0.70
C ILE A 675 5.31 -23.76 0.78
N PRO A 676 4.10 -23.80 1.34
CA PRO A 676 3.29 -25.02 1.39
C PRO A 676 2.67 -25.35 0.02
N ASP A 677 2.00 -26.51 -0.08
CA ASP A 677 1.24 -26.97 -1.24
C ASP A 677 -0.23 -26.52 -1.23
N TYR A 678 -0.64 -25.69 -0.27
CA TYR A 678 -1.99 -25.15 -0.12
C TYR A 678 -1.99 -23.62 -0.14
N ALA A 679 -3.14 -23.01 -0.48
CA ALA A 679 -3.30 -21.57 -0.46
C ALA A 679 -3.26 -21.02 0.98
N PHE A 680 -2.58 -19.89 1.19
CA PHE A 680 -2.39 -19.31 2.51
C PHE A 680 -2.44 -17.78 2.49
N GLN A 681 -2.70 -17.19 3.65
CA GLN A 681 -2.47 -15.78 3.95
C GLN A 681 -1.45 -15.66 5.08
N MET A 682 -0.96 -14.44 5.31
CA MET A 682 0.03 -14.17 6.35
C MET A 682 -0.59 -13.29 7.44
N LYS A 683 -0.49 -13.76 8.69
CA LYS A 683 -0.95 -13.02 9.87
C LYS A 683 0.24 -12.61 10.71
N LEU A 684 0.37 -11.31 10.96
CA LEU A 684 1.45 -10.72 11.73
C LEU A 684 0.95 -10.35 13.13
N ASN A 685 1.74 -10.71 14.14
CA ASN A 685 1.60 -10.27 15.51
C ASN A 685 2.84 -9.45 15.89
N VAL A 686 2.62 -8.18 16.23
CA VAL A 686 3.68 -7.26 16.66
C VAL A 686 3.32 -6.65 18.01
N SER A 687 4.32 -6.19 18.75
CA SER A 687 4.13 -5.35 19.93
C SER A 687 4.49 -3.92 19.59
N ASN A 688 3.66 -2.96 20.01
CA ASN A 688 4.01 -1.54 19.94
C ASN A 688 5.15 -1.22 20.93
N VAL A 689 5.60 0.04 20.96
CA VAL A 689 6.67 0.51 21.87
C VAL A 689 6.33 0.35 23.37
N PHE A 690 5.04 0.23 23.71
CA PHE A 690 4.55 0.00 25.07
C PHE A 690 4.38 -1.49 25.41
N GLY A 691 4.58 -2.38 24.43
CA GLY A 691 4.40 -3.82 24.57
C GLY A 691 3.01 -4.34 24.19
N ASP A 692 2.04 -3.46 23.86
CA ASP A 692 0.68 -3.88 23.54
C ASP A 692 0.64 -4.64 22.22
N PRO A 693 -0.13 -5.74 22.14
CA PRO A 693 -0.22 -6.55 20.93
C PRO A 693 -1.04 -5.85 19.85
N VAL A 694 -0.52 -5.87 18.62
CA VAL A 694 -1.19 -5.43 17.40
C VAL A 694 -1.20 -6.61 16.44
N VAL A 695 -2.40 -7.03 16.03
CA VAL A 695 -2.59 -8.15 15.10
C VAL A 695 -3.13 -7.63 13.78
N ARG A 696 -2.45 -7.97 12.69
CA ARG A 696 -2.88 -7.62 11.32
C ARG A 696 -2.69 -8.82 10.41
N THR A 697 -3.69 -9.11 9.58
CA THR A 697 -3.59 -10.12 8.51
C THR A 697 -3.46 -9.40 7.17
N VAL A 698 -2.53 -9.85 6.34
CA VAL A 698 -2.37 -9.30 4.99
C VAL A 698 -3.55 -9.76 4.13
N ARG A 699 -4.06 -8.87 3.28
CA ARG A 699 -5.21 -9.20 2.41
C ARG A 699 -4.84 -10.16 1.29
N SER A 700 -3.56 -10.18 0.89
CA SER A 700 -3.02 -11.03 -0.16
C SER A 700 -3.19 -12.51 0.18
N VAL A 701 -3.88 -13.26 -0.68
CA VAL A 701 -3.93 -14.73 -0.64
C VAL A 701 -2.89 -15.27 -1.62
N TYR A 702 -1.90 -15.97 -1.11
CA TYR A 702 -0.90 -16.65 -1.92
C TYR A 702 -1.43 -18.02 -2.35
N ARG A 703 -1.32 -18.29 -3.65
CA ARG A 703 -1.67 -19.58 -4.25
C ARG A 703 -0.41 -20.21 -4.84
N PRO A 704 0.20 -21.16 -4.12
CA PRO A 704 1.39 -21.87 -4.58
C PRO A 704 1.16 -22.60 -5.91
N THR A 705 2.24 -22.81 -6.65
CA THR A 705 2.26 -23.56 -7.91
C THR A 705 3.29 -24.68 -7.85
N SER A 706 3.15 -25.66 -8.73
CA SER A 706 4.06 -26.79 -8.92
C SER A 706 4.91 -26.65 -10.19
N VAL A 707 5.15 -25.42 -10.62
CA VAL A 707 5.91 -25.12 -11.84
C VAL A 707 6.83 -23.92 -11.65
N GLU A 708 8.06 -24.07 -12.09
CA GLU A 708 9.06 -23.00 -12.08
C GLU A 708 9.33 -22.52 -13.51
N LEU A 709 9.35 -21.19 -13.70
CA LEU A 709 9.64 -20.55 -14.98
C LEU A 709 10.87 -19.63 -14.86
N ASN A 710 11.98 -20.09 -15.39
CA ASN A 710 13.23 -19.33 -15.44
C ASN A 710 13.39 -18.71 -16.82
N VAL A 711 13.39 -17.38 -16.91
CA VAL A 711 13.63 -16.69 -18.19
C VAL A 711 15.09 -16.28 -18.29
N ILE A 712 15.77 -16.85 -19.28
CA ILE A 712 17.17 -16.64 -19.59
C ILE A 712 17.24 -15.54 -20.66
N ALA A 713 16.74 -14.34 -20.33
CA ALA A 713 16.86 -13.18 -21.21
C ALA A 713 18.21 -12.49 -20.98
N SER A 714 18.93 -12.15 -22.06
CA SER A 714 20.03 -11.19 -21.96
C SER A 714 19.44 -9.82 -21.61
N SER A 715 19.83 -9.24 -20.48
CA SER A 715 19.30 -7.99 -19.89
C SER A 715 19.60 -6.71 -20.69
N ASP A 716 19.84 -6.80 -21.99
CA ASP A 716 20.30 -5.70 -22.81
C ASP A 716 19.12 -4.98 -23.48
N ASP A 717 19.21 -3.66 -23.57
CA ASP A 717 18.32 -2.84 -24.39
C ASP A 717 18.28 -3.43 -25.81
N VAL A 718 17.08 -3.58 -26.38
CA VAL A 718 16.93 -4.22 -27.69
C VAL A 718 17.23 -3.18 -28.80
N PRO A 719 18.32 -3.34 -29.57
CA PRO A 719 18.61 -2.43 -30.67
C PRO A 719 17.57 -2.61 -31.78
N ILE A 720 17.08 -1.49 -32.33
CA ILE A 720 16.09 -1.47 -33.41
C ILE A 720 16.59 -2.27 -34.62
N GLY A 721 15.70 -3.05 -35.24
CA GLY A 721 15.94 -3.72 -36.53
C GLY A 721 16.66 -5.07 -36.45
N ASN A 722 16.99 -5.57 -35.26
CA ASN A 722 17.59 -6.90 -35.08
C ASN A 722 16.63 -7.84 -34.34
N GLU A 723 16.51 -9.07 -34.83
CA GLU A 723 15.81 -10.13 -34.11
C GLU A 723 16.49 -10.42 -32.77
N ARG A 724 15.69 -10.64 -31.73
CA ARG A 724 16.14 -11.12 -30.42
C ARG A 724 15.41 -12.37 -30.02
N VAL A 725 16.14 -13.28 -29.41
CA VAL A 725 15.60 -14.51 -28.85
C VAL A 725 15.52 -14.37 -27.34
N VAL A 726 14.34 -14.62 -26.79
CA VAL A 726 14.11 -14.78 -25.35
C VAL A 726 14.03 -16.26 -25.06
N THR A 727 15.04 -16.78 -24.38
CA THR A 727 15.10 -18.17 -23.93
C THR A 727 14.44 -18.30 -22.55
N TYR A 728 13.77 -19.42 -22.32
CA TYR A 728 13.25 -19.79 -21.02
C TYR A 728 13.46 -21.28 -20.74
N GLU A 729 13.51 -21.63 -19.46
CA GLU A 729 13.46 -22.98 -18.94
C GLU A 729 12.18 -23.10 -18.09
N VAL A 730 11.43 -24.18 -18.28
CA VAL A 730 10.27 -24.52 -17.46
C VAL A 730 10.51 -25.88 -16.82
N THR A 731 10.24 -25.96 -15.51
CA THR A 731 10.46 -27.16 -14.69
C THR A 731 9.19 -27.53 -13.94
N ASN A 732 8.77 -28.80 -14.04
CA ASN A 732 7.69 -29.33 -13.21
C ASN A 732 8.24 -29.71 -11.84
N THR A 733 7.84 -28.99 -10.80
CA THR A 733 8.22 -29.26 -9.40
C THR A 733 7.15 -30.10 -8.67
N GLY A 734 6.07 -30.44 -9.34
CA GLY A 734 4.99 -31.28 -8.83
C GLY A 734 5.30 -32.78 -8.84
N ALA A 735 4.45 -33.54 -8.15
CA ALA A 735 4.60 -34.98 -7.98
C ALA A 735 4.00 -35.82 -9.13
N ILE A 736 3.33 -35.19 -10.09
CA ILE A 736 2.64 -35.87 -11.21
C ILE A 736 3.10 -35.33 -12.56
N ILE A 737 2.85 -36.08 -13.63
CA ILE A 737 2.98 -35.59 -15.00
C ILE A 737 1.90 -34.54 -15.25
N ASP A 738 2.27 -33.40 -15.81
CA ASP A 738 1.35 -32.29 -16.07
C ASP A 738 1.70 -31.56 -17.37
N SER A 739 0.75 -30.78 -17.89
CA SER A 739 0.90 -30.01 -19.14
C SER A 739 0.82 -28.51 -18.91
N TYR A 740 1.80 -27.79 -19.45
CA TYR A 740 2.02 -26.36 -19.27
C TYR A 740 1.99 -25.62 -20.60
N ILE A 741 1.33 -24.46 -20.63
CA ILE A 741 1.45 -23.49 -21.73
C ILE A 741 2.30 -22.32 -21.25
N VAL A 742 3.44 -22.10 -21.89
CA VAL A 742 4.26 -20.90 -21.69
C VAL A 742 3.87 -19.88 -22.76
N GLN A 743 3.53 -18.67 -22.34
CA GLN A 743 3.18 -17.56 -23.25
C GLN A 743 4.08 -16.35 -23.06
N ILE A 744 4.35 -15.65 -24.15
CA ILE A 744 5.03 -14.35 -24.18
C ILE A 744 4.08 -13.30 -24.76
N SER A 745 4.13 -12.08 -24.22
CA SER A 745 3.43 -10.93 -24.80
C SER A 745 4.24 -9.66 -24.55
N ASP A 746 4.09 -8.68 -25.43
CA ASP A 746 4.74 -7.39 -25.33
C ASP A 746 3.75 -6.25 -25.64
N ASP A 747 4.08 -5.04 -25.20
CA ASP A 747 3.25 -3.85 -25.31
C ASP A 747 3.36 -3.12 -26.65
N HIS A 748 4.29 -3.54 -27.52
CA HIS A 748 4.57 -2.91 -28.81
C HIS A 748 4.36 -3.87 -30.01
N SER A 749 3.82 -5.07 -29.75
CA SER A 749 3.60 -6.13 -30.74
C SER A 749 4.87 -6.55 -31.52
N TYR A 750 6.00 -6.62 -30.82
CA TYR A 750 7.29 -7.09 -31.36
C TYR A 750 7.44 -8.61 -31.33
N VAL A 751 6.66 -9.33 -30.53
CA VAL A 751 6.66 -10.80 -30.50
C VAL A 751 6.26 -11.36 -31.86
N LEU A 752 7.12 -12.21 -32.41
CA LEU A 752 6.82 -13.01 -33.60
C LEU A 752 6.15 -14.33 -33.19
N ALA A 753 5.24 -14.83 -34.04
CA ALA A 753 4.61 -16.12 -33.82
C ALA A 753 5.63 -17.28 -33.92
N PRO A 754 5.50 -18.34 -33.10
CA PRO A 754 4.45 -18.54 -32.10
C PRO A 754 4.70 -17.75 -30.81
N ASP A 755 3.65 -17.18 -30.24
CA ASP A 755 3.64 -16.45 -28.96
C ASP A 755 3.37 -17.36 -27.74
N SER A 756 3.16 -18.65 -27.99
CA SER A 756 2.84 -19.67 -27.01
C SER A 756 3.45 -21.02 -27.34
N MET A 757 3.82 -21.78 -26.32
CA MET A 757 4.41 -23.12 -26.45
C MET A 757 3.84 -24.06 -25.38
N ASN A 758 3.56 -25.30 -25.78
CA ASN A 758 3.03 -26.33 -24.90
C ASN A 758 4.12 -27.33 -24.51
N HIS A 759 4.15 -27.73 -23.25
CA HIS A 759 5.08 -28.70 -22.69
C HIS A 759 4.34 -29.70 -21.82
N THR A 760 4.63 -30.99 -21.94
CA THR A 760 4.15 -32.03 -21.02
C THR A 760 5.37 -32.60 -20.31
N LEU A 761 5.40 -32.48 -18.99
CA LEU A 761 6.60 -32.74 -18.19
C LEU A 761 6.27 -33.68 -17.02
N GLY A 762 7.10 -34.69 -16.81
CA GLY A 762 7.07 -35.52 -15.61
C GLY A 762 7.65 -34.83 -14.37
N PRO A 763 7.54 -35.47 -13.19
CA PRO A 763 8.06 -34.92 -11.95
C PRO A 763 9.56 -34.63 -12.02
N GLY A 764 9.96 -33.39 -11.75
CA GLY A 764 11.35 -32.92 -11.83
C GLY A 764 11.89 -32.76 -13.25
N GLU A 765 11.09 -33.02 -14.28
CA GLU A 765 11.49 -32.83 -15.68
C GLU A 765 11.53 -31.33 -16.00
N LYS A 766 12.53 -30.96 -16.80
CA LYS A 766 12.77 -29.59 -17.25
C LYS A 766 12.98 -29.54 -18.76
N THR A 767 12.51 -28.48 -19.39
CA THR A 767 12.68 -28.25 -20.83
C THR A 767 12.90 -26.77 -21.12
N GLU A 768 13.54 -26.48 -22.25
CA GLU A 768 13.83 -25.12 -22.70
C GLU A 768 12.95 -24.75 -23.92
N GLY A 769 12.65 -23.46 -24.06
CA GLY A 769 11.98 -22.91 -25.22
C GLY A 769 12.44 -21.48 -25.54
N ASN A 770 12.10 -21.00 -26.73
CA ASN A 770 12.59 -19.74 -27.27
C ASN A 770 11.49 -18.95 -27.96
N PHE A 771 11.34 -17.67 -27.62
CA PHE A 771 10.48 -16.73 -28.36
C PHE A 771 11.33 -15.73 -29.14
N THR A 772 10.85 -15.30 -30.31
CA THR A 772 11.56 -14.31 -31.14
C THR A 772 10.84 -12.97 -31.13
N LEU A 773 11.60 -11.89 -31.07
CA LEU A 773 11.14 -10.51 -31.04
C LEU A 773 11.80 -9.72 -32.17
N LEU A 774 11.05 -8.84 -32.85
CA LEU A 774 11.57 -7.94 -33.87
C LEU A 774 11.07 -6.50 -33.66
N PRO A 775 11.87 -5.61 -33.04
CA PRO A 775 11.53 -4.21 -32.91
C PRO A 775 11.66 -3.45 -34.24
N ASN A 776 10.59 -2.81 -34.67
CA ASN A 776 10.47 -2.18 -35.99
C ASN A 776 10.27 -0.65 -35.98
N SER A 777 10.23 0.02 -34.82
CA SER A 777 9.94 1.46 -34.73
C SER A 777 11.19 2.34 -34.61
N THR A 778 11.20 3.44 -35.38
CA THR A 778 12.32 4.37 -35.60
C THR A 778 12.42 5.54 -34.60
N ILE A 779 11.71 5.53 -33.47
CA ILE A 779 11.80 6.61 -32.48
C ILE A 779 12.78 6.19 -31.38
N GLY A 780 13.84 6.98 -31.22
CA GLY A 780 15.10 6.66 -30.55
C GLY A 780 15.01 5.96 -29.19
N LEU A 781 15.93 5.00 -29.00
CA LEU A 781 16.37 4.43 -27.71
C LEU A 781 15.28 4.32 -26.65
N LEU A 782 14.34 3.39 -26.85
CA LEU A 782 13.44 2.86 -25.83
C LEU A 782 13.05 1.45 -26.32
N TYR A 783 12.74 0.43 -25.50
CA TYR A 783 11.81 0.42 -24.38
C TYR A 783 12.15 -0.78 -23.47
N VAL A 784 11.85 -0.65 -22.17
CA VAL A 784 11.64 -1.79 -21.27
C VAL A 784 10.49 -2.59 -21.85
N MET A 785 10.79 -3.70 -22.51
CA MET A 785 9.79 -4.62 -23.01
C MET A 785 9.11 -5.27 -21.81
N LEU A 786 7.83 -4.97 -21.61
CA LEU A 786 7.08 -5.52 -20.48
C LEU A 786 6.61 -6.93 -20.86
N ILE A 787 7.54 -7.88 -20.82
CA ILE A 787 7.25 -9.28 -21.11
C ILE A 787 6.38 -9.82 -19.98
N LYS A 788 5.08 -10.01 -20.25
CA LYS A 788 4.19 -10.71 -19.31
C LYS A 788 4.38 -12.21 -19.52
N LYS A 789 4.94 -12.84 -18.50
CA LYS A 789 5.12 -14.29 -18.43
C LYS A 789 3.85 -14.90 -17.86
N LYS A 790 3.33 -15.95 -18.50
CA LYS A 790 2.27 -16.76 -17.93
C LYS A 790 2.54 -18.22 -18.20
N ILE A 791 2.35 -19.03 -17.16
CA ILE A 791 2.17 -20.47 -17.30
C ILE A 791 0.73 -20.78 -16.96
N TYR A 792 0.09 -21.52 -17.87
CA TYR A 792 -1.21 -22.12 -17.61
C TYR A 792 -1.03 -23.61 -17.44
N VAL A 793 -1.61 -24.16 -16.38
CA VAL A 793 -1.75 -25.61 -16.21
C VAL A 793 -2.99 -26.05 -16.97
N LEU A 794 -2.80 -26.95 -17.93
CA LEU A 794 -3.90 -27.61 -18.61
C LEU A 794 -4.32 -28.81 -17.76
N ASN A 795 -5.29 -28.62 -16.86
CA ASN A 795 -5.89 -29.76 -16.17
C ASN A 795 -6.48 -30.71 -17.22
N THR A 796 -5.90 -31.90 -17.34
CA THR A 796 -6.50 -33.06 -18.05
C THR A 796 -7.14 -34.01 -17.06
#